data_AF-A0A1H8T8Q0-F1
#
_entry.id   AF-A0A1H8T8Q0-F1
#
_cell.length_a   1.000
_cell.length_b   1.000
_cell.length_c   1.000
_cell.angle_alpha   90.00
_cell.angle_beta   90.00
_cell.angle_gamma   90.00
#
_symmetry.space_group_name_H-M   'P 1'
#
loop_
_entity.id
_entity.type
_entity.pdbx_description
1 polymer ?
#
loop_
_entity_poly.entity_id
_entity_poly.type
_entity_poly.pdbx_seq_one_letter_code
_entity_poly.pdbx_strand_id
1 'polypeptide(L)'
;RQRPDATGSGYTDLLGIAPGADYRLVVPEQPTTDRIAGALLAAAHQSPRPDVITASLGFGTDAQGFPGRYLEDDPVIRATVAAIVREGIVVSISSNDGTRLYTPAAVGPDGGSTPTDLAPNARAATVIDDDAESTTPSQVPDSGAIAAGGTTLDDTLASGTRGPATTAETRISGFGSFSSGFGSRVDLSAPSDNILAFSHAAGGSPSDVNVSLNGGTSASAPEIAAAAAVVLQAGRLGGHHLTPGQVRQVLEQTGRAVPTPPQIDRHLQVGPQIDVTAAAEKALGAGGAPALIRLSVAHRTTIGDLGGAFLEGTDQNRIDLGDRASGGTGEGLVGPVTFAGDVTNAPADASYSLTVGSTVFRSANPAIRVTPAQLLTAAGLPVTATADRSLTVTYRVLAGGRTVAATARTLAVGPSDGTYAEGAAPTAPATVAAGASVTVGYDLTGVAGTSEPELVLSTVGHWNPSLAPLFTAAWHQPLTAEKGTVTIPAGAFHGGGLYGIGIAQSGFGGNPLRVAYGEFAPVRVAGGTAGDRPDAPQLRGAGGATSHTAEVTRGAPEFTLDYDVRAVQGARGAEVEFSAPAPTLHGSLNTFTNANGTALDNDGVDTPSVLHRVLPGTSGHVRLDAAALGLTGSDSYGVRVLALDRNGKVAGQASPLSTLVFDDGLPPGGATVEGFAAAGDHSVAALARPDGGSEVRHYATATGRYGAVITSDAADGSAYQVVGATADRVLLAHRTASGGTRVETWDTSSDTLVGAGDLPSGATYVTGRVDSAHARGALLLHGDGNADEVLPVDLAAGKAADPIPADPGGVPAGTYGLMALDGSSGAVFLGKAAGPFNCLGGVTVARVDLAARTTTADGTASGCGHGLGSDGAGTLYDLSATVISVNIVPSGVISPIDEAAGTAAGGATALRVGKPAGLAVDGVHKIAVVSYAAPGGTPYFGAGLWIPDNNATGQLSVVDLTTGTVLKTLAGFAIGGHGGAEDAVQLDPATRTGWTYGPNDAQIQQFSY
;
A
#
# COMPACT_ATOMS: atom_id res chain seq x y z
N ARG A 1 11.92 4.61 -39.56
CA ARG A 1 13.05 3.69 -39.83
C ARG A 1 14.34 4.38 -39.39
N GLN A 2 14.85 4.03 -38.21
CA GLN A 2 16.23 4.34 -37.84
C GLN A 2 17.17 3.57 -38.75
N ARG A 3 18.34 4.15 -39.06
CA ARG A 3 19.35 3.58 -39.95
C ARG A 3 20.41 2.84 -39.11
N PRO A 4 21.03 1.77 -39.62
CA PRO A 4 22.10 1.02 -38.91
C PRO A 4 23.28 1.87 -38.41
N ASP A 5 23.45 3.04 -39.00
CA ASP A 5 24.55 4.00 -38.84
C ASP A 5 24.16 5.26 -38.06
N ALA A 6 22.91 5.36 -37.59
CA ALA A 6 22.48 6.43 -36.70
C ALA A 6 22.90 6.09 -35.26
N THR A 7 23.97 6.73 -34.79
CA THR A 7 24.24 6.89 -33.36
C THR A 7 23.46 8.12 -32.90
N GLY A 8 22.23 7.97 -32.40
CA GLY A 8 21.48 9.13 -31.93
C GLY A 8 22.15 9.80 -30.73
N SER A 9 21.73 11.04 -30.49
CA SER A 9 22.21 11.85 -29.37
C SER A 9 21.13 11.92 -28.28
N GLY A 10 21.42 11.37 -27.10
CA GLY A 10 20.56 11.46 -25.92
C GLY A 10 19.51 10.35 -25.79
N TYR A 11 18.58 10.53 -24.85
CA TYR A 11 17.61 9.50 -24.42
C TYR A 11 16.47 9.20 -25.41
N THR A 12 16.39 9.91 -26.55
CA THR A 12 15.31 9.75 -27.55
C THR A 12 15.62 8.75 -28.67
N ASP A 13 16.83 8.18 -28.69
CA ASP A 13 17.28 7.19 -29.69
C ASP A 13 17.00 5.75 -29.24
N LEU A 14 15.77 5.46 -28.80
CA LEU A 14 15.40 4.13 -28.32
C LEU A 14 15.25 3.13 -29.48
N LEU A 15 15.95 1.99 -29.37
CA LEU A 15 15.86 0.87 -30.31
C LEU A 15 15.28 -0.35 -29.59
N GLY A 16 14.10 -0.81 -30.00
CA GLY A 16 13.54 -2.07 -29.51
C GLY A 16 14.33 -3.29 -30.00
N ILE A 17 14.21 -4.43 -29.31
CA ILE A 17 14.94 -5.68 -29.62
C ILE A 17 14.58 -6.24 -31.01
N ALA A 18 13.32 -6.11 -31.44
CA ALA A 18 12.84 -6.57 -32.74
C ALA A 18 12.34 -5.39 -33.61
N PRO A 19 13.21 -4.46 -34.05
CA PRO A 19 12.78 -3.22 -34.72
C PRO A 19 12.18 -3.46 -36.12
N GLY A 20 12.31 -4.68 -36.66
CA GLY A 20 11.71 -5.10 -37.92
C GLY A 20 10.36 -5.82 -37.79
N ALA A 21 9.84 -6.02 -36.58
CA ALA A 21 8.53 -6.64 -36.36
C ALA A 21 7.37 -5.64 -36.55
N ASP A 22 6.20 -6.15 -36.91
CA ASP A 22 4.95 -5.39 -36.92
C ASP A 22 4.26 -5.52 -35.55
N TYR A 23 3.90 -4.39 -34.93
CA TYR A 23 3.29 -4.34 -33.61
C TYR A 23 1.83 -3.94 -33.68
N ARG A 24 0.98 -4.54 -32.82
CA ARG A 24 -0.45 -4.23 -32.74
C ARG A 24 -0.87 -4.20 -31.28
N LEU A 25 -1.66 -3.19 -30.93
CA LEU A 25 -2.22 -3.03 -29.60
C LEU A 25 -3.67 -3.51 -29.58
N VAL A 26 -4.01 -4.35 -28.60
CA VAL A 26 -5.38 -4.76 -28.30
C VAL A 26 -5.64 -4.40 -26.85
N VAL A 27 -6.65 -3.56 -26.60
CA VAL A 27 -6.98 -3.06 -25.27
C VAL A 27 -8.37 -3.56 -24.90
N PRO A 28 -8.55 -4.18 -23.73
CA PRO A 28 -9.88 -4.52 -23.24
C PRO A 28 -10.65 -3.23 -22.90
N GLU A 29 -11.97 -3.20 -23.16
CA GLU A 29 -12.82 -2.04 -22.86
C GLU A 29 -12.84 -1.72 -21.35
N GLN A 30 -12.78 -2.76 -20.52
CA GLN A 30 -12.63 -2.70 -19.07
C GLN A 30 -11.61 -3.75 -18.64
N PRO A 31 -10.81 -3.51 -17.60
CA PRO A 31 -9.76 -4.43 -17.16
C PRO A 31 -10.31 -5.57 -16.27
N THR A 32 -11.44 -6.17 -16.63
CA THR A 32 -12.01 -7.34 -15.93
C THR A 32 -11.51 -8.64 -16.55
N THR A 33 -11.46 -9.72 -15.77
CA THR A 33 -10.95 -11.03 -16.21
C THR A 33 -11.60 -11.51 -17.52
N ASP A 34 -12.92 -11.40 -17.65
CA ASP A 34 -13.66 -11.81 -18.85
C ASP A 34 -13.28 -10.97 -20.09
N ARG A 35 -13.05 -9.66 -19.89
CA ARG A 35 -12.66 -8.74 -20.97
C ARG A 35 -11.20 -8.90 -21.38
N ILE A 36 -10.33 -9.21 -20.44
CA ILE A 36 -8.92 -9.58 -20.71
C ILE A 36 -8.87 -10.88 -21.51
N ALA A 37 -9.64 -11.92 -21.11
CA ALA A 37 -9.75 -13.16 -21.88
C ALA A 37 -10.24 -12.90 -23.31
N GLY A 38 -11.28 -12.07 -23.45
CA GLY A 38 -11.79 -11.64 -24.76
C GLY A 38 -10.75 -10.91 -25.61
N ALA A 39 -9.94 -10.03 -25.02
CA ALA A 39 -8.88 -9.32 -25.71
C ALA A 39 -7.75 -10.26 -26.19
N LEU A 40 -7.36 -11.24 -25.38
CA LEU A 40 -6.35 -12.25 -25.76
C LEU A 40 -6.83 -13.10 -26.95
N LEU A 41 -8.08 -13.55 -26.92
CA LEU A 41 -8.68 -14.27 -28.05
C LEU A 41 -8.79 -13.40 -29.31
N ALA A 42 -9.21 -12.13 -29.14
CA ALA A 42 -9.28 -11.19 -30.25
C ALA A 42 -7.90 -10.95 -30.88
N ALA A 43 -6.84 -10.85 -30.07
CA ALA A 43 -5.46 -10.73 -30.55
C ALA A 43 -5.03 -11.96 -31.35
N ALA A 44 -5.31 -13.17 -30.86
CA ALA A 44 -4.95 -14.43 -31.54
C ALA A 44 -5.63 -14.62 -32.90
N HIS A 45 -6.85 -14.10 -33.07
CA HIS A 45 -7.66 -14.25 -34.29
C HIS A 45 -7.56 -13.08 -35.28
N GLN A 46 -6.61 -12.16 -35.10
CA GLN A 46 -6.40 -11.08 -36.07
C GLN A 46 -5.91 -11.57 -37.44
N SER A 47 -6.14 -10.77 -38.49
CA SER A 47 -5.62 -11.02 -39.84
C SER A 47 -4.68 -9.88 -40.28
N PRO A 48 -3.40 -10.15 -40.62
CA PRO A 48 -2.74 -11.46 -40.57
C PRO A 48 -2.50 -11.93 -39.13
N ARG A 49 -2.45 -13.24 -38.93
CA ARG A 49 -2.27 -13.87 -37.61
C ARG A 49 -0.95 -13.45 -36.94
N PRO A 50 -0.92 -13.17 -35.63
CA PRO A 50 0.33 -12.89 -34.93
C PRO A 50 1.19 -14.16 -34.77
N ASP A 51 2.50 -13.98 -34.70
CA ASP A 51 3.46 -15.03 -34.33
C ASP A 51 3.71 -15.07 -32.81
N VAL A 52 3.62 -13.90 -32.16
CA VAL A 52 3.89 -13.70 -30.74
C VAL A 52 2.83 -12.78 -30.14
N ILE A 53 2.36 -13.08 -28.93
CA ILE A 53 1.52 -12.21 -28.10
C ILE A 53 2.27 -11.92 -26.79
N THR A 54 2.23 -10.68 -26.34
CA THR A 54 2.73 -10.27 -25.01
C THR A 54 1.57 -9.80 -24.16
N ALA A 55 1.53 -10.23 -22.90
CA ALA A 55 0.61 -9.78 -21.87
C ALA A 55 1.41 -9.24 -20.69
N SER A 56 1.59 -7.92 -20.65
CA SER A 56 2.29 -7.19 -19.59
C SER A 56 1.31 -6.80 -18.47
N LEU A 57 0.63 -7.78 -17.88
CA LEU A 57 -0.35 -7.58 -16.82
C LEU A 57 -0.39 -8.77 -15.84
N GLY A 58 -0.91 -8.51 -14.65
CA GLY A 58 -1.16 -9.48 -13.57
C GLY A 58 -2.22 -8.91 -12.63
N PHE A 59 -2.49 -9.59 -11.51
CA PHE A 59 -3.43 -9.08 -10.50
C PHE A 59 -2.72 -8.13 -9.53
N GLY A 60 -3.23 -6.90 -9.43
CA GLY A 60 -2.65 -5.82 -8.62
C GLY A 60 -3.04 -5.84 -7.15
N THR A 61 -2.91 -7.00 -6.48
CA THR A 61 -3.20 -7.18 -5.03
C THR A 61 -2.27 -6.37 -4.13
N ASP A 62 -1.17 -5.88 -4.69
CA ASP A 62 -0.23 -4.98 -4.06
C ASP A 62 -0.79 -3.60 -3.72
N ALA A 63 -1.89 -3.20 -4.38
CA ALA A 63 -2.67 -2.03 -3.98
C ALA A 63 -3.23 -2.13 -2.54
N GLN A 64 -3.28 -3.34 -1.97
CA GLN A 64 -3.79 -3.65 -0.64
C GLN A 64 -2.69 -4.19 0.30
N GLY A 65 -1.43 -4.21 -0.12
CA GLY A 65 -0.30 -4.68 0.70
C GLY A 65 0.03 -6.18 0.58
N PHE A 66 -0.53 -6.88 -0.40
CA PHE A 66 -0.18 -8.27 -0.72
C PHE A 66 0.72 -8.36 -1.98
N PRO A 67 1.48 -9.43 -2.19
CA PRO A 67 2.23 -9.61 -3.43
C PRO A 67 1.29 -9.73 -4.62
N GLY A 68 1.61 -9.08 -5.75
CA GLY A 68 0.87 -9.26 -6.99
C GLY A 68 0.83 -10.72 -7.44
N ARG A 69 -0.29 -11.15 -8.04
CA ARG A 69 -0.52 -12.54 -8.50
C ARG A 69 -0.40 -12.74 -10.00
N TYR A 70 0.05 -13.90 -10.43
CA TYR A 70 0.28 -14.21 -11.83
C TYR A 70 -1.06 -14.27 -12.58
N LEU A 71 -1.08 -13.82 -13.83
CA LEU A 71 -2.34 -13.73 -14.58
C LEU A 71 -3.04 -15.10 -14.75
N GLU A 72 -2.27 -16.19 -14.79
CA GLU A 72 -2.81 -17.55 -14.94
C GLU A 72 -3.20 -18.23 -13.59
N ASP A 73 -3.14 -17.50 -12.47
CA ASP A 73 -3.84 -17.90 -11.24
C ASP A 73 -5.36 -17.93 -11.48
N ASP A 74 -5.87 -17.12 -12.41
CA ASP A 74 -7.25 -17.26 -12.88
C ASP A 74 -7.40 -18.46 -13.84
N PRO A 75 -8.31 -19.41 -13.56
CA PRO A 75 -8.49 -20.61 -14.36
C PRO A 75 -9.04 -20.33 -15.77
N VAL A 76 -9.81 -19.25 -15.98
CA VAL A 76 -10.38 -18.86 -17.29
C VAL A 76 -9.29 -18.28 -18.19
N ILE A 77 -8.45 -17.39 -17.65
CA ILE A 77 -7.30 -16.86 -18.38
C ILE A 77 -6.33 -17.97 -18.75
N ARG A 78 -5.97 -18.84 -17.79
CA ARG A 78 -5.09 -19.99 -18.03
C ARG A 78 -5.60 -20.88 -19.16
N ALA A 79 -6.89 -21.21 -19.18
CA ALA A 79 -7.49 -22.02 -20.25
C ALA A 79 -7.43 -21.31 -21.61
N THR A 80 -7.64 -19.99 -21.63
CA THR A 80 -7.56 -19.14 -22.82
C THR A 80 -6.14 -19.11 -23.39
N VAL A 81 -5.14 -18.87 -22.54
CA VAL A 81 -3.71 -18.87 -22.91
C VAL A 81 -3.30 -20.24 -23.46
N ALA A 82 -3.67 -21.33 -22.77
CA ALA A 82 -3.37 -22.69 -23.23
C ALA A 82 -4.02 -23.03 -24.59
N ALA A 83 -5.18 -22.45 -24.91
CA ALA A 83 -5.77 -22.59 -26.23
C ALA A 83 -4.95 -21.87 -27.31
N ILE A 84 -4.58 -20.61 -27.07
CA ILE A 84 -3.78 -19.77 -27.98
C ILE A 84 -2.42 -20.42 -28.28
N VAL A 85 -1.72 -20.90 -27.25
CA VAL A 85 -0.41 -21.57 -27.42
C VAL A 85 -0.54 -22.84 -28.26
N ARG A 86 -1.60 -23.63 -28.07
CA ARG A 86 -1.86 -24.84 -28.87
C ARG A 86 -2.11 -24.55 -30.34
N GLU A 87 -2.58 -23.35 -30.67
CA GLU A 87 -2.70 -22.95 -32.07
C GLU A 87 -1.34 -22.56 -32.70
N GLY A 88 -0.24 -22.52 -31.93
CA GLY A 88 1.12 -22.26 -32.43
C GLY A 88 1.62 -20.82 -32.26
N ILE A 89 0.98 -20.01 -31.43
CA ILE A 89 1.42 -18.65 -31.10
C ILE A 89 2.30 -18.70 -29.83
N VAL A 90 3.43 -17.99 -29.82
CA VAL A 90 4.22 -17.80 -28.60
C VAL A 90 3.52 -16.76 -27.73
N VAL A 91 3.28 -17.06 -26.46
CA VAL A 91 2.70 -16.10 -25.50
C VAL A 91 3.73 -15.83 -24.40
N SER A 92 4.07 -14.56 -24.19
CA SER A 92 4.91 -14.08 -23.08
C SER A 92 4.02 -13.34 -22.08
N ILE A 93 4.08 -13.72 -20.80
CA ILE A 93 3.26 -13.14 -19.74
C ILE A 93 4.20 -12.69 -18.61
N SER A 94 4.03 -11.46 -18.12
CA SER A 94 4.73 -11.02 -16.91
C SER A 94 4.43 -11.96 -15.74
N SER A 95 5.46 -12.41 -15.01
CA SER A 95 5.30 -13.23 -13.80
C SER A 95 4.69 -12.47 -12.60
N ASN A 96 4.22 -11.25 -12.88
CA ASN A 96 3.78 -10.19 -12.00
C ASN A 96 4.90 -9.66 -11.10
N ASP A 97 4.63 -8.52 -10.50
CA ASP A 97 5.50 -7.92 -9.53
C ASP A 97 5.03 -8.27 -8.12
N GLY A 98 5.96 -8.37 -7.18
CA GLY A 98 5.63 -8.48 -5.76
C GLY A 98 4.96 -7.23 -5.22
N THR A 99 4.87 -7.11 -3.89
CA THR A 99 4.24 -5.95 -3.24
C THR A 99 4.90 -4.67 -3.74
N ARG A 100 4.13 -3.71 -4.29
CA ARG A 100 4.59 -2.37 -4.72
C ARG A 100 4.24 -1.29 -3.70
N LEU A 101 4.73 -0.07 -3.91
CA LEU A 101 4.60 1.10 -3.02
C LEU A 101 3.21 1.76 -2.97
N TYR A 102 2.13 1.00 -3.06
CA TYR A 102 0.79 1.55 -2.87
C TYR A 102 0.43 1.68 -1.38
N THR A 103 1.04 0.87 -0.53
CA THR A 103 0.73 0.75 0.91
C THR A 103 2.02 0.64 1.72
N PRO A 104 1.97 0.83 3.05
CA PRO A 104 3.11 0.63 3.93
C PRO A 104 3.35 -0.84 4.30
N ALA A 105 2.93 -1.80 3.49
CA ALA A 105 3.18 -3.20 3.79
C ALA A 105 4.69 -3.50 3.82
N ALA A 106 5.12 -4.21 4.87
CA ALA A 106 6.51 -4.53 5.09
C ALA A 106 7.07 -5.55 4.08
N VAL A 107 8.35 -5.40 3.76
CA VAL A 107 9.07 -6.29 2.84
C VAL A 107 9.95 -7.27 3.62
N GLY A 108 9.68 -8.57 3.45
CA GLY A 108 10.48 -9.63 4.06
C GLY A 108 11.81 -9.92 3.36
N PRO A 109 12.67 -10.74 3.99
CA PRO A 109 13.88 -11.30 3.36
C PRO A 109 13.59 -12.33 2.25
N ASP A 110 12.32 -12.51 1.85
CA ASP A 110 11.89 -13.35 0.74
C ASP A 110 12.02 -12.68 -0.64
N GLY A 111 12.29 -11.37 -0.67
CA GLY A 111 12.52 -10.60 -1.89
C GLY A 111 11.37 -9.67 -2.28
N GLY A 112 10.24 -9.70 -1.55
CA GLY A 112 9.07 -8.84 -1.78
C GLY A 112 8.00 -9.44 -2.70
N SER A 113 8.25 -10.62 -3.28
CA SER A 113 7.28 -11.38 -4.08
C SER A 113 6.97 -12.72 -3.42
N THR A 114 5.83 -13.31 -3.77
CA THR A 114 5.53 -14.71 -3.44
C THR A 114 5.99 -15.65 -4.57
N PRO A 115 6.42 -16.89 -4.29
CA PRO A 115 6.75 -17.83 -5.34
C PRO A 115 5.53 -18.20 -6.19
N THR A 116 5.73 -18.27 -7.50
CA THR A 116 4.81 -18.84 -8.49
C THR A 116 5.41 -20.16 -8.97
N ASP A 117 4.89 -21.26 -8.44
CA ASP A 117 5.40 -22.61 -8.68
C ASP A 117 4.57 -23.39 -9.69
N LEU A 118 5.19 -24.37 -10.33
CA LEU A 118 4.50 -25.27 -11.24
C LEU A 118 3.59 -26.21 -10.43
N ALA A 119 2.28 -26.16 -10.72
CA ALA A 119 1.34 -27.08 -10.09
C ALA A 119 1.63 -28.53 -10.49
N PRO A 120 1.80 -29.47 -9.53
CA PRO A 120 2.08 -30.88 -9.85
C PRO A 120 0.88 -31.57 -10.52
N ASN A 121 -0.34 -31.05 -10.31
CA ASN A 121 -1.57 -31.50 -10.96
C ASN A 121 -2.66 -30.43 -10.80
N ALA A 122 -3.77 -30.58 -11.52
CA ALA A 122 -4.87 -29.61 -11.52
C ALA A 122 -5.56 -29.40 -10.15
N ARG A 123 -5.46 -30.35 -9.20
CA ARG A 123 -6.05 -30.19 -7.85
C ARG A 123 -5.15 -29.41 -6.90
N ALA A 124 -3.86 -29.32 -7.21
CA ALA A 124 -2.90 -28.56 -6.44
C ALA A 124 -2.84 -27.10 -6.92
N ALA A 125 -3.51 -26.77 -8.04
CA ALA A 125 -3.51 -25.43 -8.57
C ALA A 125 -4.23 -24.46 -7.62
N THR A 126 -3.59 -23.33 -7.32
CA THR A 126 -4.23 -22.21 -6.63
C THR A 126 -5.15 -21.46 -7.60
N VAL A 127 -6.01 -20.62 -7.04
CA VAL A 127 -6.86 -19.70 -7.78
C VAL A 127 -6.80 -18.33 -7.14
N ILE A 128 -6.99 -17.28 -7.95
CA ILE A 128 -6.90 -15.90 -7.46
C ILE A 128 -7.86 -15.60 -6.30
N ASP A 129 -9.06 -16.19 -6.29
CA ASP A 129 -10.03 -16.04 -5.20
C ASP A 129 -9.54 -16.61 -3.85
N ASP A 130 -8.54 -17.49 -3.87
CA ASP A 130 -7.94 -18.10 -2.68
C ASP A 130 -6.68 -17.36 -2.22
N ASP A 131 -5.82 -16.94 -3.16
CA ASP A 131 -4.49 -16.43 -2.83
C ASP A 131 -4.33 -14.90 -2.92
N ALA A 132 -5.33 -14.16 -3.42
CA ALA A 132 -5.26 -12.71 -3.60
C ALA A 132 -4.88 -11.94 -2.31
N GLU A 133 -5.57 -12.21 -1.21
CA GLU A 133 -5.32 -11.59 0.10
C GLU A 133 -4.45 -12.49 0.99
N SER A 134 -3.37 -13.03 0.44
CA SER A 134 -2.46 -13.90 1.18
C SER A 134 -1.02 -13.70 0.74
N THR A 135 -0.07 -14.30 1.46
CA THR A 135 1.34 -14.42 1.00
C THR A 135 1.75 -15.85 0.69
N THR A 136 0.77 -16.77 0.59
CA THR A 136 1.02 -18.17 0.21
C THR A 136 1.63 -18.26 -1.21
N PRO A 137 2.52 -19.22 -1.50
CA PRO A 137 2.97 -19.48 -2.87
C PRO A 137 1.82 -19.86 -3.79
N SER A 138 1.82 -19.33 -5.02
CA SER A 138 0.87 -19.74 -6.06
C SER A 138 1.34 -21.04 -6.72
N GLN A 139 0.40 -21.91 -7.09
CA GLN A 139 0.66 -23.12 -7.85
C GLN A 139 -0.11 -23.09 -9.16
N VAL A 140 0.62 -22.96 -10.28
CA VAL A 140 0.02 -22.71 -11.59
C VAL A 140 0.42 -23.81 -12.58
N PRO A 141 -0.53 -24.49 -13.24
CA PRO A 141 -0.23 -25.43 -14.31
C PRO A 141 0.47 -24.75 -15.51
N ASP A 142 1.40 -25.45 -16.17
CA ASP A 142 2.04 -24.94 -17.39
C ASP A 142 1.04 -24.95 -18.57
N SER A 143 0.67 -23.76 -19.03
CA SER A 143 -0.15 -23.54 -20.24
C SER A 143 0.65 -23.60 -21.54
N GLY A 144 1.98 -23.65 -21.45
CA GLY A 144 2.92 -23.50 -22.55
C GLY A 144 3.31 -22.04 -22.84
N ALA A 145 2.76 -21.06 -22.12
CA ALA A 145 3.23 -19.68 -22.16
C ALA A 145 4.58 -19.52 -21.45
N ILE A 146 5.33 -18.51 -21.87
CA ILE A 146 6.59 -18.10 -21.25
C ILE A 146 6.28 -17.11 -20.12
N ALA A 147 6.50 -17.50 -18.87
CA ALA A 147 6.41 -16.62 -17.72
C ALA A 147 7.72 -15.82 -17.58
N ALA A 148 7.60 -14.50 -17.57
CA ALA A 148 8.70 -13.54 -17.62
C ALA A 148 9.06 -13.02 -16.23
N GLY A 149 10.21 -13.40 -15.71
CA GLY A 149 10.88 -12.79 -14.57
C GLY A 149 11.68 -11.53 -14.96
N GLY A 150 12.13 -10.83 -13.94
CA GLY A 150 12.81 -9.55 -14.00
C GLY A 150 14.22 -9.60 -13.42
N THR A 151 15.12 -8.88 -14.07
CA THR A 151 16.51 -8.68 -13.65
C THR A 151 16.83 -7.19 -13.61
N THR A 152 17.74 -6.84 -12.71
CA THR A 152 18.29 -5.48 -12.62
C THR A 152 19.81 -5.51 -12.74
N LEU A 153 20.34 -4.42 -13.28
CA LEU A 153 21.77 -4.10 -13.21
C LEU A 153 22.14 -3.41 -11.89
N ASP A 154 21.15 -2.97 -11.13
CA ASP A 154 21.35 -2.27 -9.87
C ASP A 154 21.37 -3.22 -8.67
N ASP A 155 22.55 -3.71 -8.38
CA ASP A 155 22.86 -4.33 -7.11
C ASP A 155 23.68 -3.38 -6.23
N THR A 156 23.78 -2.09 -6.56
CA THR A 156 24.72 -1.19 -5.88
C THR A 156 24.35 -1.01 -4.41
N LEU A 157 23.06 -0.99 -4.11
CA LEU A 157 22.53 -0.98 -2.74
C LEU A 157 22.84 -2.29 -2.01
N ALA A 158 22.59 -3.45 -2.63
CA ALA A 158 22.73 -4.76 -1.99
C ALA A 158 24.18 -5.31 -1.91
N SER A 159 25.00 -5.07 -2.93
CA SER A 159 26.30 -5.72 -3.14
C SER A 159 27.43 -4.73 -3.49
N GLY A 160 27.12 -3.44 -3.62
CA GLY A 160 28.08 -2.40 -3.98
C GLY A 160 28.72 -2.60 -5.36
N THR A 161 29.83 -1.92 -5.61
CA THR A 161 30.50 -1.90 -6.93
C THR A 161 31.23 -3.19 -7.32
N ARG A 162 31.21 -4.22 -6.46
CA ARG A 162 31.89 -5.51 -6.66
C ARG A 162 30.93 -6.69 -6.83
N GLY A 163 29.63 -6.46 -6.76
CA GLY A 163 28.62 -7.49 -6.96
C GLY A 163 28.51 -7.94 -8.43
N PRO A 164 27.71 -8.98 -8.70
CA PRO A 164 27.47 -9.45 -10.05
C PRO A 164 26.83 -8.35 -10.91
N ALA A 165 27.22 -8.27 -12.19
CA ALA A 165 26.71 -7.23 -13.09
C ALA A 165 25.19 -7.28 -13.34
N THR A 166 24.55 -8.41 -13.01
CA THR A 166 23.10 -8.62 -13.14
C THR A 166 22.64 -9.52 -11.99
N THR A 167 21.51 -9.19 -11.39
CA THR A 167 20.87 -9.97 -10.31
C THR A 167 19.37 -10.04 -10.53
N ALA A 168 18.71 -10.98 -9.85
CA ALA A 168 17.25 -10.99 -9.75
C ALA A 168 16.78 -9.69 -9.12
N GLU A 169 15.74 -9.09 -9.69
CA GLU A 169 15.18 -7.86 -9.14
C GLU A 169 14.29 -8.14 -7.94
N THR A 170 14.53 -7.39 -6.87
CA THR A 170 13.91 -7.51 -5.55
C THR A 170 13.65 -6.13 -4.99
N ARG A 171 12.95 -6.05 -3.86
CA ARG A 171 12.76 -4.77 -3.14
C ARG A 171 14.03 -4.17 -2.52
N ILE A 172 15.21 -4.80 -2.66
CA ILE A 172 16.52 -4.35 -2.13
C ILE A 172 17.58 -4.13 -3.22
N SER A 173 17.17 -4.23 -4.47
CA SER A 173 17.99 -4.06 -5.68
C SER A 173 17.12 -3.33 -6.71
N GLY A 174 17.67 -2.73 -7.73
CA GLY A 174 16.85 -1.99 -8.69
C GLY A 174 16.22 -0.75 -8.10
N PHE A 175 15.14 -0.31 -8.74
CA PHE A 175 14.32 0.80 -8.25
C PHE A 175 13.74 0.53 -6.86
N GLY A 176 13.63 -0.74 -6.45
CA GLY A 176 13.17 -1.14 -5.12
C GLY A 176 11.68 -0.91 -4.86
N SER A 177 10.93 -0.26 -5.77
CA SER A 177 9.48 -0.06 -5.64
C SER A 177 8.64 -1.27 -6.00
N PHE A 178 9.27 -2.30 -6.56
CA PHE A 178 8.68 -3.58 -6.93
C PHE A 178 9.73 -4.68 -6.80
N SER A 179 9.31 -5.93 -7.00
CA SER A 179 10.20 -7.09 -7.09
C SER A 179 9.71 -8.02 -8.18
N SER A 180 10.62 -8.78 -8.79
CA SER A 180 10.25 -9.76 -9.81
C SER A 180 9.43 -10.90 -9.21
N GLY A 181 8.41 -11.36 -9.92
CA GLY A 181 7.88 -12.71 -9.74
C GLY A 181 8.98 -13.75 -9.92
N PHE A 182 8.95 -14.83 -9.14
CA PHE A 182 9.93 -15.90 -9.18
C PHE A 182 9.26 -17.24 -8.84
N GLY A 183 9.91 -18.36 -9.11
CA GLY A 183 9.43 -19.69 -8.74
C GLY A 183 9.59 -20.66 -9.90
N SER A 184 9.21 -21.92 -9.68
CA SER A 184 9.40 -22.99 -10.66
C SER A 184 8.55 -22.85 -11.92
N ARG A 185 7.53 -21.99 -11.94
CA ARG A 185 6.75 -21.65 -13.14
C ARG A 185 7.42 -20.57 -14.00
N VAL A 186 8.37 -19.80 -13.47
CA VAL A 186 9.04 -18.71 -14.19
C VAL A 186 10.12 -19.27 -15.11
N ASP A 187 9.97 -19.03 -16.41
CA ASP A 187 10.75 -19.69 -17.46
C ASP A 187 12.02 -18.91 -17.83
N LEU A 188 11.90 -17.59 -17.99
CA LEU A 188 12.95 -16.69 -18.51
C LEU A 188 12.90 -15.35 -17.79
N SER A 189 14.02 -14.62 -17.79
CA SER A 189 14.05 -13.22 -17.37
C SER A 189 14.61 -12.29 -18.44
N ALA A 190 14.30 -11.00 -18.30
CA ALA A 190 14.91 -9.92 -19.05
C ALA A 190 15.14 -8.72 -18.11
N PRO A 191 15.86 -7.67 -18.53
CA PRO A 191 15.86 -6.40 -17.81
C PRO A 191 14.42 -5.95 -17.46
N SER A 192 14.21 -5.53 -16.22
CA SER A 192 12.91 -5.05 -15.70
C SER A 192 13.02 -3.71 -15.00
N ASP A 193 14.22 -3.15 -14.89
CA ASP A 193 14.49 -2.00 -14.03
C ASP A 193 15.03 -0.81 -14.83
N ASN A 194 14.50 0.38 -14.56
CA ASN A 194 14.91 1.64 -15.17
C ASN A 194 14.98 1.56 -16.72
N ILE A 195 14.02 0.86 -17.34
CA ILE A 195 13.95 0.65 -18.79
C ILE A 195 13.39 1.89 -19.45
N LEU A 196 14.17 2.53 -20.34
CA LEU A 196 13.68 3.67 -21.10
C LEU A 196 12.58 3.22 -22.09
N ALA A 197 11.40 3.81 -21.96
CA ALA A 197 10.25 3.58 -22.81
C ALA A 197 9.65 4.89 -23.33
N PHE A 198 8.86 4.81 -24.40
CA PHE A 198 8.07 5.92 -24.89
C PHE A 198 6.69 5.95 -24.25
N SER A 199 6.27 7.12 -23.77
CA SER A 199 4.92 7.41 -23.29
C SER A 199 4.26 8.45 -24.19
N HIS A 200 2.98 8.27 -24.50
CA HIS A 200 2.21 9.24 -25.29
C HIS A 200 1.50 10.23 -24.37
N ALA A 201 1.57 11.52 -24.71
CA ALA A 201 0.78 12.52 -24.00
C ALA A 201 -0.73 12.29 -24.24
N ALA A 202 -1.56 12.48 -23.21
CA ALA A 202 -3.00 12.39 -23.35
C ALA A 202 -3.50 13.38 -24.41
N GLY A 203 -4.21 12.88 -25.43
CA GLY A 203 -4.68 13.68 -26.57
C GLY A 203 -3.60 14.08 -27.61
N GLY A 204 -2.35 13.63 -27.44
CA GLY A 204 -1.25 13.83 -28.39
C GLY A 204 -1.34 12.89 -29.60
N SER A 205 -0.58 13.21 -30.65
CA SER A 205 -0.44 12.33 -31.81
C SER A 205 0.42 11.09 -31.47
N PRO A 206 0.33 10.00 -32.24
CA PRO A 206 1.23 8.84 -32.07
C PRO A 206 2.73 9.14 -32.23
N SER A 207 3.10 10.31 -32.76
CA SER A 207 4.49 10.78 -32.83
C SER A 207 4.91 11.64 -31.63
N ASP A 208 3.96 12.09 -30.80
CA ASP A 208 4.23 12.89 -29.62
C ASP A 208 4.53 11.96 -28.45
N VAL A 209 5.81 11.61 -28.33
CA VAL A 209 6.33 10.72 -27.29
C VAL A 209 7.24 11.45 -26.32
N ASN A 210 7.09 11.14 -25.04
CA ASN A 210 8.03 11.46 -23.99
C ASN A 210 8.81 10.20 -23.62
N VAL A 211 10.02 10.37 -23.09
CA VAL A 211 10.80 9.25 -22.55
C VAL A 211 10.47 9.11 -21.06
N SER A 212 10.11 7.91 -20.64
CA SER A 212 9.84 7.55 -19.25
C SER A 212 10.66 6.34 -18.83
N LEU A 213 11.06 6.30 -17.56
CA LEU A 213 11.62 5.08 -16.96
C LEU A 213 10.46 4.14 -16.62
N ASN A 214 10.49 2.96 -17.20
CA ASN A 214 9.53 1.89 -16.93
C ASN A 214 10.19 0.81 -16.09
N GLY A 215 9.38 0.12 -15.28
CA GLY A 215 9.82 -0.93 -14.36
C GLY A 215 8.86 -2.11 -14.32
N GLY A 216 9.29 -3.21 -13.72
CA GLY A 216 8.49 -4.40 -13.48
C GLY A 216 8.73 -5.53 -14.48
N THR A 217 8.25 -6.71 -14.14
CA THR A 217 8.12 -7.85 -15.07
C THR A 217 7.27 -7.51 -16.29
N SER A 218 6.43 -6.47 -16.19
CA SER A 218 5.70 -5.85 -17.29
C SER A 218 6.61 -5.26 -18.38
N ALA A 219 7.83 -4.83 -18.03
CA ALA A 219 8.88 -4.38 -18.94
C ALA A 219 9.70 -5.55 -19.50
N SER A 220 9.90 -6.62 -18.72
CA SER A 220 10.62 -7.82 -19.19
C SER A 220 9.82 -8.70 -20.16
N ALA A 221 8.52 -8.85 -19.95
CA ALA A 221 7.64 -9.65 -20.81
C ALA A 221 7.72 -9.27 -22.32
N PRO A 222 7.67 -7.98 -22.71
CA PRO A 222 7.80 -7.58 -24.11
C PRO A 222 9.23 -7.77 -24.64
N GLU A 223 10.27 -7.67 -23.80
CA GLU A 223 11.64 -7.98 -24.22
C GLU A 223 11.80 -9.47 -24.58
N ILE A 224 11.24 -10.35 -23.76
CA ILE A 224 11.20 -11.80 -24.03
C ILE A 224 10.35 -12.09 -25.29
N ALA A 225 9.21 -11.43 -25.46
CA ALA A 225 8.39 -11.55 -26.66
C ALA A 225 9.14 -11.12 -27.93
N ALA A 226 9.90 -10.03 -27.86
CA ALA A 226 10.73 -9.57 -28.96
C ALA A 226 11.89 -10.55 -29.25
N ALA A 227 12.53 -11.12 -28.23
CA ALA A 227 13.53 -12.17 -28.39
C ALA A 227 12.94 -13.43 -29.06
N ALA A 228 11.73 -13.84 -28.69
CA ALA A 228 11.01 -14.93 -29.34
C ALA A 228 10.76 -14.65 -30.83
N ALA A 229 10.37 -13.42 -31.18
CA ALA A 229 10.21 -13.01 -32.58
C ALA A 229 11.54 -13.08 -33.37
N VAL A 230 12.66 -12.68 -32.75
CA VAL A 230 14.00 -12.82 -33.34
C VAL A 230 14.36 -14.30 -33.56
N VAL A 231 14.11 -15.17 -32.58
CA VAL A 231 14.37 -16.62 -32.68
C VAL A 231 13.52 -17.26 -33.78
N LEU A 232 12.24 -16.89 -33.90
CA LEU A 232 11.38 -17.37 -34.98
C LEU A 232 11.90 -16.95 -36.35
N GLN A 233 12.31 -15.69 -36.50
CA GLN A 233 12.87 -15.20 -37.76
C GLN A 233 14.24 -15.83 -38.09
N ALA A 234 15.11 -15.97 -37.10
CA ALA A 234 16.40 -16.65 -37.23
C ALA A 234 16.21 -18.12 -37.61
N GLY A 235 15.26 -18.82 -36.97
CA GLY A 235 14.88 -20.17 -37.33
C GLY A 235 14.41 -20.28 -38.77
N ARG A 236 13.52 -19.39 -39.23
CA ARG A 236 13.07 -19.34 -40.64
C ARG A 236 14.24 -19.17 -41.62
N LEU A 237 15.18 -18.28 -41.29
CA LEU A 237 16.40 -18.06 -42.10
C LEU A 237 17.35 -19.27 -42.09
N GLY A 238 17.42 -20.00 -40.98
CA GLY A 238 18.13 -21.28 -40.86
C GLY A 238 17.41 -22.47 -41.49
N GLY A 239 16.18 -22.30 -42.00
CA GLY A 239 15.37 -23.37 -42.60
C GLY A 239 14.57 -24.20 -41.60
N HIS A 240 14.31 -23.66 -40.41
CA HIS A 240 13.56 -24.29 -39.32
C HIS A 240 12.22 -23.58 -39.07
N HIS A 241 11.16 -24.36 -38.81
CA HIS A 241 9.90 -23.87 -38.28
C HIS A 241 9.78 -24.30 -36.82
N LEU A 242 9.96 -23.35 -35.90
CA LEU A 242 9.97 -23.62 -34.47
C LEU A 242 8.54 -23.50 -33.90
N THR A 243 8.15 -24.48 -33.08
CA THR A 243 6.94 -24.43 -32.25
C THR A 243 7.15 -23.52 -31.03
N PRO A 244 6.09 -23.06 -30.35
CA PRO A 244 6.24 -22.25 -29.14
C PRO A 244 7.13 -22.88 -28.06
N GLY A 245 6.96 -24.18 -27.79
CA GLY A 245 7.81 -24.91 -26.84
C GLY A 245 9.28 -24.99 -27.25
N GLN A 246 9.57 -25.09 -28.56
CA GLN A 246 10.95 -25.05 -29.06
C GLN A 246 11.57 -23.65 -28.96
N VAL A 247 10.79 -22.59 -29.18
CA VAL A 247 11.25 -21.21 -28.98
C VAL A 247 11.62 -20.99 -27.51
N ARG A 248 10.73 -21.36 -26.59
CA ARG A 248 10.99 -21.32 -25.13
C ARG A 248 12.28 -22.07 -24.79
N GLN A 249 12.42 -23.31 -25.25
CA GLN A 249 13.60 -24.13 -25.00
C GLN A 249 14.91 -23.52 -25.54
N VAL A 250 14.90 -22.93 -26.74
CA VAL A 250 16.09 -22.26 -27.30
C VAL A 250 16.49 -21.10 -26.41
N LEU A 251 15.55 -20.23 -26.04
CA LEU A 251 15.80 -19.09 -25.19
C LEU A 251 16.36 -19.52 -23.82
N GLU A 252 15.77 -20.52 -23.17
CA GLU A 252 16.23 -21.05 -21.87
C GLU A 252 17.65 -21.59 -21.94
N GLN A 253 17.97 -22.39 -22.96
CA GLN A 253 19.29 -23.01 -23.11
C GLN A 253 20.40 -22.00 -23.40
N THR A 254 20.05 -20.86 -23.99
CA THR A 254 21.01 -19.82 -24.36
C THR A 254 21.06 -18.67 -23.36
N GLY A 255 20.10 -18.60 -22.44
CA GLY A 255 20.04 -17.57 -21.41
C GLY A 255 21.16 -17.69 -20.38
N ARG A 256 21.42 -16.60 -19.67
CA ARG A 256 22.47 -16.48 -18.65
C ARG A 256 21.90 -16.70 -17.26
N ALA A 257 22.65 -17.39 -16.39
CA ALA A 257 22.22 -17.61 -15.02
C ALA A 257 22.12 -16.27 -14.26
N VAL A 258 21.08 -16.16 -13.44
CA VAL A 258 20.80 -14.97 -12.63
C VAL A 258 21.04 -15.28 -11.16
N PRO A 259 21.95 -14.57 -10.47
CA PRO A 259 22.15 -14.72 -9.04
C PRO A 259 21.04 -14.06 -8.23
N THR A 260 20.91 -14.50 -6.98
CA THR A 260 20.02 -13.90 -5.99
C THR A 260 20.81 -12.96 -5.07
N PRO A 261 20.27 -11.79 -4.67
CA PRO A 261 20.97 -10.92 -3.71
C PRO A 261 21.23 -11.66 -2.38
N PRO A 262 22.42 -11.47 -1.76
CA PRO A 262 22.85 -12.26 -0.61
C PRO A 262 22.00 -12.05 0.67
N GLN A 263 21.28 -10.93 0.75
CA GLN A 263 20.33 -10.66 1.84
C GLN A 263 19.07 -11.54 1.75
N ILE A 264 18.75 -12.12 0.60
CA ILE A 264 17.54 -12.92 0.42
C ILE A 264 17.74 -14.33 0.99
N ASP A 265 16.70 -14.89 1.61
CA ASP A 265 16.79 -16.13 2.37
C ASP A 265 16.41 -17.42 1.63
N ARG A 266 16.15 -17.26 0.33
CA ARG A 266 15.82 -18.31 -0.62
C ARG A 266 16.50 -18.01 -1.95
N HIS A 267 16.57 -19.02 -2.81
CA HIS A 267 16.94 -18.79 -4.20
C HIS A 267 15.74 -18.21 -4.96
N LEU A 268 15.92 -17.08 -5.63
CA LEU A 268 14.91 -16.49 -6.49
C LEU A 268 15.07 -17.04 -7.91
N GLN A 269 14.24 -18.02 -8.26
CA GLN A 269 14.19 -18.57 -9.61
C GLN A 269 13.38 -17.64 -10.53
N VAL A 270 14.05 -16.66 -11.15
CA VAL A 270 13.43 -15.75 -12.15
C VAL A 270 13.62 -16.24 -13.59
N GLY A 271 14.15 -17.45 -13.79
CA GLY A 271 14.61 -17.95 -15.09
C GLY A 271 15.93 -17.30 -15.55
N PRO A 272 16.66 -17.93 -16.50
CA PRO A 272 17.87 -17.33 -17.05
C PRO A 272 17.54 -16.06 -17.85
N GLN A 273 18.42 -15.06 -17.78
CA GLN A 273 18.27 -13.82 -18.52
C GLN A 273 18.49 -14.06 -20.02
N ILE A 274 17.60 -13.57 -20.88
CA ILE A 274 17.71 -13.75 -22.33
C ILE A 274 19.05 -13.25 -22.90
N ASP A 275 19.66 -14.06 -23.76
CA ASP A 275 20.82 -13.68 -24.58
C ASP A 275 20.42 -13.78 -26.05
N VAL A 276 19.99 -12.66 -26.63
CA VAL A 276 19.45 -12.62 -28.00
C VAL A 276 20.49 -13.03 -29.04
N THR A 277 21.77 -12.72 -28.81
CA THR A 277 22.86 -13.10 -29.71
C THR A 277 23.03 -14.61 -29.71
N ALA A 278 23.17 -15.23 -28.54
CA ALA A 278 23.32 -16.68 -28.42
C ALA A 278 22.08 -17.43 -28.94
N ALA A 279 20.87 -16.93 -28.66
CA ALA A 279 19.62 -17.51 -29.14
C ALA A 279 19.52 -17.47 -30.68
N ALA A 280 19.89 -16.34 -31.30
CA ALA A 280 19.89 -16.19 -32.74
C ALA A 280 20.93 -17.10 -33.42
N GLU A 281 22.15 -17.19 -32.89
CA GLU A 281 23.19 -18.10 -33.38
C GLU A 281 22.74 -19.56 -33.32
N LYS A 282 22.13 -19.95 -32.20
CA LYS A 282 21.57 -21.29 -31.99
C LYS A 282 20.47 -21.61 -33.00
N ALA A 283 19.56 -20.67 -33.25
CA ALA A 283 18.45 -20.84 -34.18
C ALA A 283 18.90 -20.83 -35.66
N LEU A 284 19.95 -20.09 -36.01
CA LEU A 284 20.56 -20.08 -37.35
C LEU A 284 21.38 -21.34 -37.63
N GLY A 285 21.91 -22.00 -36.59
CA GLY A 285 22.85 -23.12 -36.73
C GLY A 285 24.21 -22.69 -37.30
N ALA A 286 24.54 -21.41 -37.23
CA ALA A 286 25.78 -20.84 -37.77
C ALA A 286 26.96 -21.03 -36.79
N GLY A 287 28.15 -21.27 -37.32
CA GLY A 287 29.41 -21.30 -36.57
C GLY A 287 30.48 -20.44 -37.23
N GLY A 288 31.42 -19.92 -36.45
CA GLY A 288 32.46 -19.00 -36.91
C GLY A 288 33.57 -18.77 -35.89
N ALA A 289 34.55 -17.93 -36.24
CA ALA A 289 35.56 -17.50 -35.28
C ALA A 289 34.96 -16.46 -34.31
N PRO A 290 35.37 -16.45 -33.02
CA PRO A 290 34.90 -15.46 -32.06
C PRO A 290 35.19 -14.04 -32.56
N ALA A 291 34.19 -13.16 -32.54
CA ALA A 291 34.34 -11.77 -32.97
C ALA A 291 33.66 -10.82 -31.99
N LEU A 292 34.38 -9.74 -31.62
CA LEU A 292 33.82 -8.64 -30.84
C LEU A 292 33.24 -7.60 -31.81
N ILE A 293 31.92 -7.56 -31.91
CA ILE A 293 31.19 -6.70 -32.85
C ILE A 293 31.09 -5.27 -32.32
N ARG A 294 30.84 -5.13 -31.01
CA ARG A 294 30.69 -3.83 -30.35
C ARG A 294 31.23 -3.88 -28.92
N LEU A 295 31.80 -2.76 -28.47
CA LEU A 295 32.02 -2.48 -27.05
C LEU A 295 31.03 -1.39 -26.63
N SER A 296 30.12 -1.74 -25.75
CA SER A 296 29.20 -0.80 -25.11
C SER A 296 29.83 -0.24 -23.84
N VAL A 297 29.61 1.05 -23.59
CA VAL A 297 29.94 1.74 -22.35
C VAL A 297 28.63 2.31 -21.84
N ALA A 298 28.29 2.00 -20.60
CA ALA A 298 27.11 2.51 -19.92
C ALA A 298 27.57 3.11 -18.59
N HIS A 299 27.28 4.39 -18.36
CA HIS A 299 27.60 5.09 -17.12
C HIS A 299 26.32 5.35 -16.35
N ARG A 300 26.20 4.66 -15.23
CA ARG A 300 25.11 4.85 -14.28
C ARG A 300 25.31 6.16 -13.54
N THR A 301 24.29 7.01 -13.57
CA THR A 301 24.23 8.22 -12.75
C THR A 301 22.95 8.19 -11.91
N THR A 302 23.10 8.21 -10.59
CA THR A 302 21.98 8.32 -9.65
C THR A 302 21.29 9.67 -9.85
N ILE A 303 19.97 9.65 -9.94
CA ILE A 303 19.14 10.86 -10.11
C ILE A 303 18.12 11.04 -8.98
N GLY A 304 17.98 10.07 -8.06
CA GLY A 304 17.12 10.17 -6.89
C GLY A 304 16.82 8.82 -6.22
N ASP A 305 15.72 8.81 -5.45
CA ASP A 305 15.16 7.65 -4.74
C ASP A 305 16.15 6.91 -3.82
N LEU A 306 17.06 7.66 -3.21
CA LEU A 306 18.05 7.14 -2.25
C LEU A 306 18.94 6.06 -2.89
N GLY A 307 19.37 6.31 -4.13
CA GLY A 307 20.19 5.41 -4.95
C GLY A 307 19.39 4.50 -5.90
N GLY A 308 18.07 4.39 -5.73
CA GLY A 308 17.22 3.48 -6.52
C GLY A 308 16.86 3.98 -7.93
N ALA A 309 16.85 5.30 -8.16
CA ALA A 309 16.56 5.87 -9.48
C ALA A 309 17.85 6.32 -10.18
N PHE A 310 18.06 5.83 -11.40
CA PHE A 310 19.27 6.13 -12.17
C PHE A 310 19.01 6.21 -13.67
N LEU A 311 19.90 6.91 -14.36
CA LEU A 311 20.00 6.90 -15.81
C LEU A 311 21.31 6.25 -16.23
N GLU A 312 21.25 5.47 -17.30
CA GLU A 312 22.42 4.89 -17.95
C GLU A 312 22.80 5.76 -19.16
N GLY A 313 23.86 6.55 -19.01
CA GLY A 313 24.47 7.27 -20.13
C GLY A 313 25.22 6.31 -21.03
N THR A 314 24.74 6.11 -22.27
CA THR A 314 25.35 5.15 -23.22
C THR A 314 26.30 5.79 -24.22
N ASP A 315 26.76 7.03 -23.98
CA ASP A 315 27.76 7.65 -24.83
C ASP A 315 29.05 6.81 -24.77
N GLN A 316 29.34 6.18 -25.89
CA GLN A 316 30.46 5.28 -26.05
C GLN A 316 31.81 5.96 -25.86
N ASN A 317 31.89 7.29 -25.91
CA ASN A 317 33.12 8.08 -25.88
C ASN A 317 33.21 9.05 -24.68
N ARG A 318 32.17 9.19 -23.85
CA ARG A 318 32.13 10.15 -22.74
C ARG A 318 31.50 9.56 -21.48
N ILE A 319 32.11 9.82 -20.34
CA ILE A 319 31.58 9.58 -18.99
C ILE A 319 31.34 10.96 -18.37
N ASP A 320 30.10 11.33 -18.09
CA ASP A 320 29.77 12.64 -17.53
C ASP A 320 29.61 12.55 -16.01
N LEU A 321 30.44 13.27 -15.26
CA LEU A 321 30.39 13.24 -13.80
C LEU A 321 29.38 14.23 -13.21
N GLY A 322 28.78 15.11 -14.02
CA GLY A 322 27.73 16.02 -13.57
C GLY A 322 28.21 17.06 -12.54
N ASP A 323 29.38 17.68 -12.79
CA ASP A 323 30.06 18.63 -11.91
C ASP A 323 29.13 19.63 -11.19
N ARG A 324 29.19 19.67 -9.85
CA ARG A 324 28.33 20.55 -9.02
C ARG A 324 28.64 22.02 -9.21
N ALA A 325 29.91 22.38 -9.35
CA ALA A 325 30.32 23.76 -9.64
C ALA A 325 29.72 24.29 -10.96
N SER A 326 29.31 23.40 -11.85
CA SER A 326 28.66 23.71 -13.13
C SER A 326 27.12 23.58 -13.10
N GLY A 327 26.53 23.40 -11.92
CA GLY A 327 25.08 23.27 -11.70
C GLY A 327 24.53 21.85 -11.74
N GLY A 328 25.39 20.82 -11.83
CA GLY A 328 25.00 19.41 -11.72
C GLY A 328 24.88 18.91 -10.27
N THR A 329 24.63 17.61 -10.10
CA THR A 329 24.49 16.97 -8.78
C THR A 329 25.79 16.35 -8.25
N GLY A 330 26.75 16.04 -9.13
CA GLY A 330 27.99 15.34 -8.84
C GLY A 330 27.86 13.81 -8.75
N GLU A 331 26.64 13.26 -8.83
CA GLU A 331 26.36 11.83 -8.63
C GLU A 331 27.02 10.91 -9.65
N GLY A 332 27.38 11.45 -10.83
CA GLY A 332 28.13 10.72 -11.83
C GLY A 332 29.51 10.28 -11.33
N LEU A 333 30.06 10.89 -10.27
CA LEU A 333 31.36 10.51 -9.68
C LEU A 333 31.32 9.15 -8.96
N VAL A 334 30.22 8.85 -8.28
CA VAL A 334 30.05 7.64 -7.46
C VAL A 334 29.35 6.50 -8.20
N GLY A 335 28.60 6.84 -9.27
CA GLY A 335 27.93 5.88 -10.12
C GLY A 335 28.88 4.99 -10.94
N PRO A 336 28.62 3.66 -11.05
CA PRO A 336 29.47 2.73 -11.78
C PRO A 336 29.41 2.91 -13.31
N VAL A 337 30.52 2.56 -13.96
CA VAL A 337 30.68 2.47 -15.42
C VAL A 337 30.80 1.00 -15.81
N THR A 338 29.92 0.54 -16.68
CA THR A 338 29.87 -0.84 -17.19
C THR A 338 30.39 -0.89 -18.62
N PHE A 339 31.38 -1.74 -18.86
CA PHE A 339 31.91 -2.08 -20.18
C PHE A 339 31.41 -3.46 -20.59
N ALA A 340 30.69 -3.56 -21.70
CA ALA A 340 30.12 -4.82 -22.18
C ALA A 340 30.48 -5.10 -23.64
N GLY A 341 31.00 -6.30 -23.91
CA GLY A 341 31.29 -6.75 -25.27
C GLY A 341 30.13 -7.52 -25.90
N ASP A 342 29.70 -7.11 -27.09
CA ASP A 342 28.83 -7.91 -27.96
C ASP A 342 29.71 -8.88 -28.78
N VAL A 343 29.69 -10.15 -28.41
CA VAL A 343 30.61 -11.17 -28.93
C VAL A 343 29.83 -12.28 -29.61
N THR A 344 30.10 -12.48 -30.89
CA THR A 344 29.57 -13.60 -31.67
C THR A 344 30.51 -14.79 -31.59
N ASN A 345 29.98 -16.01 -31.66
CA ASN A 345 30.71 -17.27 -31.62
C ASN A 345 31.67 -17.38 -30.41
N ALA A 346 31.29 -16.82 -29.27
CA ALA A 346 32.11 -16.86 -28.06
C ALA A 346 32.28 -18.33 -27.58
N PRO A 347 33.50 -18.78 -27.22
CA PRO A 347 33.69 -20.08 -26.58
C PRO A 347 32.98 -20.14 -25.22
N ALA A 348 32.50 -21.32 -24.83
CA ALA A 348 31.82 -21.50 -23.54
C ALA A 348 32.71 -21.22 -22.32
N ASP A 349 34.03 -21.31 -22.46
CA ASP A 349 35.04 -21.03 -21.42
C ASP A 349 35.68 -19.64 -21.58
N ALA A 350 35.04 -18.73 -22.33
CA ALA A 350 35.55 -17.38 -22.51
C ALA A 350 35.63 -16.61 -21.18
N SER A 351 36.67 -15.78 -21.06
CA SER A 351 36.81 -14.78 -19.99
C SER A 351 37.15 -13.43 -20.58
N TYR A 352 36.95 -12.37 -19.80
CA TYR A 352 36.98 -11.01 -20.30
C TYR A 352 37.90 -10.14 -19.44
N SER A 353 38.56 -9.17 -20.07
CA SER A 353 39.40 -8.21 -19.35
C SER A 353 39.31 -6.81 -19.91
N LEU A 354 39.35 -5.83 -19.01
CA LEU A 354 39.44 -4.40 -19.29
C LEU A 354 40.77 -3.89 -18.73
N THR A 355 41.62 -3.34 -19.60
CA THR A 355 42.93 -2.78 -19.21
C THR A 355 42.89 -1.25 -19.29
N VAL A 356 43.32 -0.58 -18.23
CA VAL A 356 43.49 0.88 -18.15
C VAL A 356 44.85 1.17 -17.53
N GLY A 357 45.75 1.83 -18.27
CA GLY A 357 47.15 1.96 -17.87
C GLY A 357 47.79 0.59 -17.65
N SER A 358 48.30 0.35 -16.44
CA SER A 358 48.83 -0.96 -16.00
C SER A 358 47.82 -1.83 -15.24
N THR A 359 46.64 -1.31 -14.95
CA THR A 359 45.61 -2.01 -14.16
C THR A 359 44.75 -2.89 -15.06
N VAL A 360 44.47 -4.12 -14.62
CA VAL A 360 43.65 -5.08 -15.37
C VAL A 360 42.46 -5.53 -14.50
N PHE A 361 41.26 -5.19 -14.94
CA PHE A 361 40.00 -5.69 -14.40
C PHE A 361 39.61 -6.94 -15.18
N ARG A 362 39.15 -8.00 -14.50
CA ARG A 362 38.80 -9.29 -15.12
C ARG A 362 37.38 -9.71 -14.74
N SER A 363 36.70 -10.40 -15.65
CA SER A 363 35.37 -10.96 -15.43
C SER A 363 35.24 -12.30 -16.17
N ALA A 364 34.44 -13.21 -15.62
CA ALA A 364 34.01 -14.41 -16.32
C ALA A 364 32.86 -14.12 -17.30
N ASN A 365 32.20 -12.96 -17.16
CA ASN A 365 31.08 -12.54 -17.99
C ASN A 365 31.50 -11.42 -18.95
N PRO A 366 30.77 -11.22 -20.06
CA PRO A 366 31.07 -10.16 -21.04
C PRO A 366 30.94 -8.72 -20.52
N ALA A 367 30.57 -8.52 -19.24
CA ALA A 367 30.43 -7.22 -18.61
C ALA A 367 31.46 -7.04 -17.49
N ILE A 368 32.07 -5.84 -17.43
CA ILE A 368 33.04 -5.42 -16.41
C ILE A 368 32.61 -4.05 -15.86
N ARG A 369 32.41 -3.97 -14.54
CA ARG A 369 32.01 -2.76 -13.82
C ARG A 369 33.19 -2.13 -13.07
N VAL A 370 33.33 -0.82 -13.15
CA VAL A 370 34.37 -0.01 -12.47
C VAL A 370 33.80 1.37 -12.09
N THR A 371 34.37 2.07 -11.12
CA THR A 371 33.98 3.46 -10.83
C THR A 371 34.80 4.48 -11.60
N PRO A 372 34.30 5.72 -11.83
CA PRO A 372 35.09 6.80 -12.42
C PRO A 372 36.39 7.06 -11.66
N ALA A 373 36.36 7.04 -10.33
CA ALA A 373 37.55 7.18 -9.50
C ALA A 373 38.58 6.05 -9.73
N GLN A 374 38.13 4.80 -9.91
CA GLN A 374 39.00 3.67 -10.25
C GLN A 374 39.62 3.83 -11.64
N LEU A 375 38.84 4.26 -12.64
CA LEU A 375 39.31 4.52 -14.00
C LEU A 375 40.39 5.62 -14.03
N LEU A 376 40.11 6.74 -13.37
CA LEU A 376 41.04 7.88 -13.28
C LEU A 376 42.31 7.48 -12.53
N THR A 377 42.18 6.80 -11.39
CA THR A 377 43.33 6.31 -10.61
C THR A 377 44.18 5.33 -11.42
N ALA A 378 43.55 4.37 -12.12
CA ALA A 378 44.25 3.41 -12.97
C ALA A 378 44.99 4.08 -14.15
N ALA A 379 44.47 5.21 -14.64
CA ALA A 379 45.10 6.03 -15.66
C ALA A 379 46.15 7.02 -15.11
N GLY A 380 46.30 7.15 -13.79
CA GLY A 380 47.19 8.13 -13.16
C GLY A 380 46.68 9.58 -13.26
N LEU A 381 45.37 9.76 -13.34
CA LEU A 381 44.69 11.06 -13.53
C LEU A 381 43.97 11.50 -12.25
N PRO A 382 43.86 12.81 -11.98
CA PRO A 382 43.17 13.33 -10.81
C PRO A 382 41.65 13.15 -10.90
N VAL A 383 41.02 12.97 -9.74
CA VAL A 383 39.55 12.98 -9.59
C VAL A 383 39.00 14.39 -9.79
N THR A 384 39.53 15.37 -9.04
CA THR A 384 39.14 16.78 -9.14
C THR A 384 39.80 17.45 -10.35
N ALA A 385 38.98 17.97 -11.28
CA ALA A 385 39.43 18.73 -12.43
C ALA A 385 38.29 19.56 -13.03
N THR A 386 38.61 20.77 -13.52
CA THR A 386 37.65 21.67 -14.17
C THR A 386 37.48 21.41 -15.67
N ALA A 387 38.12 20.37 -16.22
CA ALA A 387 38.10 20.02 -17.63
C ALA A 387 38.04 18.49 -17.82
N ASP A 388 37.68 18.07 -19.03
CA ASP A 388 37.64 16.65 -19.41
C ASP A 388 39.05 16.00 -19.29
N ARG A 389 39.08 14.77 -18.79
CA ARG A 389 40.27 13.91 -18.77
C ARG A 389 40.15 12.84 -19.84
N SER A 390 41.21 12.52 -20.55
CA SER A 390 41.20 11.45 -21.55
C SER A 390 41.92 10.21 -21.04
N LEU A 391 41.29 9.04 -21.18
CA LEU A 391 41.90 7.74 -20.87
C LEU A 391 41.59 6.72 -21.96
N THR A 392 42.48 5.75 -22.16
CA THR A 392 42.27 4.65 -23.11
C THR A 392 42.00 3.35 -22.36
N VAL A 393 40.91 2.68 -22.74
CA VAL A 393 40.56 1.34 -22.27
C VAL A 393 40.82 0.31 -23.37
N THR A 394 41.30 -0.87 -23.01
CA THR A 394 41.40 -2.03 -23.93
C THR A 394 40.57 -3.18 -23.39
N TYR A 395 39.53 -3.57 -24.13
CA TYR A 395 38.68 -4.70 -23.80
C TYR A 395 39.12 -5.93 -24.60
N ARG A 396 39.25 -7.08 -23.93
CA ARG A 396 39.69 -8.35 -24.55
C ARG A 396 38.79 -9.50 -24.17
N VAL A 397 38.49 -10.34 -25.15
CA VAL A 397 37.90 -11.68 -25.01
C VAL A 397 39.04 -12.69 -25.02
N LEU A 398 39.08 -13.55 -24.01
CA LEU A 398 40.14 -14.52 -23.75
C LEU A 398 39.56 -15.94 -23.80
N ALA A 399 40.21 -16.85 -24.51
CA ALA A 399 39.90 -18.28 -24.49
C ALA A 399 41.18 -19.07 -24.18
N GLY A 400 41.14 -19.95 -23.17
CA GLY A 400 42.35 -20.63 -22.67
C GLY A 400 43.50 -19.66 -22.32
N GLY A 401 43.16 -18.48 -21.78
CA GLY A 401 44.11 -17.42 -21.42
C GLY A 401 44.71 -16.62 -22.59
N ARG A 402 44.32 -16.89 -23.84
CA ARG A 402 44.77 -16.18 -25.05
C ARG A 402 43.69 -15.24 -25.58
N THR A 403 44.09 -14.04 -25.99
CA THR A 403 43.17 -13.09 -26.65
C THR A 403 42.68 -13.64 -27.98
N VAL A 404 41.37 -13.80 -28.12
CA VAL A 404 40.71 -14.22 -29.36
C VAL A 404 40.02 -13.06 -30.09
N ALA A 405 39.61 -12.03 -29.35
CA ALA A 405 39.12 -10.77 -29.89
C ALA A 405 39.48 -9.61 -28.95
N ALA A 406 39.70 -8.41 -29.48
CA ALA A 406 39.99 -7.23 -28.67
C ALA A 406 39.58 -5.93 -29.39
N THR A 407 39.28 -4.90 -28.61
CA THR A 407 39.12 -3.53 -29.10
C THR A 407 39.69 -2.55 -28.08
N ALA A 408 40.13 -1.39 -28.56
CA ALA A 408 40.59 -0.29 -27.72
C ALA A 408 39.75 0.95 -27.99
N ARG A 409 39.46 1.71 -26.95
CA ARG A 409 38.68 2.94 -27.04
C ARG A 409 39.23 4.03 -26.13
N THR A 410 39.25 5.25 -26.61
CA THR A 410 39.57 6.43 -25.81
C THR A 410 38.27 7.09 -25.36
N LEU A 411 38.19 7.39 -24.06
CA LEU A 411 37.03 7.99 -23.40
C LEU A 411 37.43 9.35 -22.83
N ALA A 412 36.51 10.31 -22.87
CA ALA A 412 36.58 11.54 -22.11
C ALA A 412 35.80 11.37 -20.79
N VAL A 413 36.41 11.72 -19.66
CA VAL A 413 35.77 11.77 -18.34
C VAL A 413 35.55 13.23 -17.98
N GLY A 414 34.28 13.63 -17.86
CA GLY A 414 33.83 15.01 -17.64
C GLY A 414 34.30 15.60 -16.31
N PRO A 415 34.33 16.94 -16.17
CA PRO A 415 34.85 17.64 -14.98
C PRO A 415 34.18 17.19 -13.67
N SER A 416 34.87 17.38 -12.55
CA SER A 416 34.35 17.14 -11.21
C SER A 416 35.11 17.99 -10.20
N ASP A 417 34.40 18.64 -9.27
CA ASP A 417 34.97 19.28 -8.09
C ASP A 417 35.25 18.30 -6.93
N GLY A 418 34.90 17.03 -7.09
CA GLY A 418 35.04 15.99 -6.07
C GLY A 418 33.89 15.93 -5.07
N THR A 419 32.82 16.70 -5.28
CA THR A 419 31.64 16.73 -4.41
C THR A 419 30.39 16.18 -5.09
N TYR A 420 29.47 15.64 -4.31
CA TYR A 420 28.21 15.04 -4.75
C TYR A 420 27.09 15.29 -3.73
N ALA A 421 25.82 15.13 -4.12
CA ALA A 421 24.66 15.55 -3.34
C ALA A 421 24.32 14.53 -2.24
N GLU A 422 24.30 13.26 -2.61
CA GLU A 422 23.72 12.17 -1.84
C GLU A 422 24.82 11.29 -1.23
N GLY A 423 24.73 11.02 0.07
CA GLY A 423 25.71 10.15 0.72
C GLY A 423 25.56 8.71 0.26
N ALA A 424 26.65 8.06 -0.17
CA ALA A 424 26.63 6.65 -0.52
C ALA A 424 26.29 5.76 0.69
N ALA A 425 25.73 4.58 0.41
CA ALA A 425 25.27 3.68 1.46
C ALA A 425 26.43 3.26 2.40
N PRO A 426 26.22 3.24 3.73
CA PRO A 426 27.21 2.72 4.67
C PRO A 426 27.63 1.29 4.33
N THR A 427 28.91 0.95 4.50
CA THR A 427 29.39 -0.41 4.30
C THR A 427 28.97 -1.29 5.48
N ALA A 428 28.07 -2.23 5.23
CA ALA A 428 27.54 -3.19 6.21
C ALA A 428 27.63 -4.64 5.68
N PRO A 429 27.63 -5.66 6.55
CA PRO A 429 27.50 -7.05 6.09
C PRO A 429 26.11 -7.29 5.49
N ALA A 430 26.03 -8.04 4.39
CA ALA A 430 24.74 -8.42 3.81
C ALA A 430 23.87 -9.25 4.78
N THR A 431 24.49 -10.03 5.66
CA THR A 431 23.78 -10.86 6.63
C THR A 431 24.53 -10.91 7.96
N VAL A 432 23.77 -10.89 9.05
CA VAL A 432 24.25 -11.05 10.42
C VAL A 432 23.38 -12.07 11.16
N ALA A 433 23.93 -12.82 12.11
CA ALA A 433 23.13 -13.72 12.94
C ALA A 433 22.21 -12.94 13.89
N ALA A 434 21.00 -13.45 14.15
CA ALA A 434 20.12 -12.89 15.17
C ALA A 434 20.82 -12.77 16.54
N GLY A 435 20.67 -11.62 17.19
CA GLY A 435 21.30 -11.32 18.49
C GLY A 435 22.77 -10.87 18.43
N ALA A 436 23.34 -10.67 17.24
CA ALA A 436 24.68 -10.10 17.09
C ALA A 436 24.64 -8.59 16.78
N SER A 437 25.69 -7.88 17.19
CA SER A 437 25.91 -6.48 16.82
C SER A 437 26.43 -6.34 15.39
N VAL A 438 26.16 -5.20 14.75
CA VAL A 438 26.63 -4.90 13.39
C VAL A 438 27.58 -3.72 13.42
N THR A 439 28.82 -3.90 12.95
CA THR A 439 29.76 -2.80 12.74
C THR A 439 29.64 -2.32 11.30
N VAL A 440 29.42 -1.01 11.14
CA VAL A 440 29.27 -0.35 9.85
C VAL A 440 30.36 0.69 9.64
N GLY A 441 30.85 0.80 8.42
CA GLY A 441 31.77 1.86 8.00
C GLY A 441 31.04 2.92 7.20
N TYR A 442 31.38 4.18 7.39
CA TYR A 442 30.80 5.29 6.64
C TYR A 442 31.87 6.27 6.16
N ASP A 443 31.59 6.95 5.05
CA ASP A 443 32.45 7.97 4.44
C ASP A 443 31.57 9.06 3.81
N LEU A 444 31.52 10.22 4.46
CA LEU A 444 30.82 11.42 4.02
C LEU A 444 31.77 12.42 3.35
N THR A 445 33.03 12.04 3.09
CA THR A 445 33.96 12.92 2.38
C THR A 445 33.45 13.19 0.97
N GLY A 446 33.29 14.47 0.63
CA GLY A 446 32.75 14.93 -0.65
C GLY A 446 31.23 15.06 -0.69
N VAL A 447 30.50 14.65 0.36
CA VAL A 447 29.05 14.82 0.43
C VAL A 447 28.71 16.28 0.77
N ALA A 448 27.95 16.94 -0.09
CA ALA A 448 27.55 18.33 0.11
C ALA A 448 26.37 18.45 1.10
N GLY A 449 26.27 19.58 1.80
CA GLY A 449 25.07 19.94 2.57
C GLY A 449 24.84 19.13 3.86
N THR A 450 25.84 18.39 4.35
CA THR A 450 25.74 17.65 5.62
C THR A 450 25.72 18.60 6.81
N SER A 451 24.79 18.38 7.76
CA SER A 451 24.69 19.14 9.00
C SER A 451 24.19 18.23 10.11
N GLU A 452 25.00 18.04 11.16
CA GLU A 452 24.71 17.13 12.29
C GLU A 452 24.28 15.73 11.81
N PRO A 453 25.11 15.05 10.99
CA PRO A 453 24.72 13.78 10.38
C PRO A 453 24.54 12.69 11.45
N GLU A 454 23.54 11.83 11.24
CA GLU A 454 23.24 10.68 12.10
C GLU A 454 23.22 9.38 11.31
N LEU A 455 23.82 8.33 11.86
CA LEU A 455 23.60 6.96 11.39
C LEU A 455 22.24 6.51 11.88
N VAL A 456 21.41 5.96 10.99
CA VAL A 456 20.07 5.45 11.30
C VAL A 456 19.93 3.99 10.92
N LEU A 457 19.22 3.23 11.74
CA LEU A 457 18.75 1.88 11.48
C LEU A 457 17.22 1.95 11.33
N SER A 458 16.68 1.44 10.23
CA SER A 458 15.23 1.37 10.01
C SER A 458 14.54 0.42 11.00
N THR A 459 13.21 0.49 11.08
CA THR A 459 12.42 -0.64 11.56
C THR A 459 12.55 -1.85 10.61
N VAL A 460 12.16 -3.02 11.09
CA VAL A 460 12.18 -4.24 10.28
C VAL A 460 11.17 -4.11 9.14
N GLY A 461 11.51 -4.60 7.95
CA GLY A 461 10.62 -4.61 6.80
C GLY A 461 10.49 -3.27 6.04
N HIS A 462 10.93 -2.16 6.64
CA HIS A 462 10.86 -0.80 6.07
C HIS A 462 12.25 -0.21 5.85
N TRP A 463 13.09 -0.94 5.10
CA TRP A 463 14.54 -0.71 5.07
C TRP A 463 14.98 0.61 4.41
N ASN A 464 14.13 1.29 3.64
CA ASN A 464 14.51 2.51 2.90
C ASN A 464 13.38 3.56 2.95
N PRO A 465 13.67 4.85 3.26
CA PRO A 465 12.68 5.92 3.25
C PRO A 465 11.99 6.18 1.91
N SER A 466 12.63 5.90 0.77
CA SER A 466 12.02 6.06 -0.56
C SER A 466 11.01 4.95 -0.87
N LEU A 467 11.10 3.83 -0.15
CA LEU A 467 10.32 2.62 -0.39
C LEU A 467 9.31 2.32 0.72
N ALA A 468 9.10 3.27 1.63
CA ALA A 468 8.13 3.17 2.71
C ALA A 468 7.32 4.47 2.76
N PRO A 469 5.98 4.41 2.63
CA PRO A 469 5.12 5.59 2.82
C PRO A 469 5.34 6.28 4.18
N LEU A 470 5.70 5.51 5.22
CA LEU A 470 6.18 6.04 6.49
C LEU A 470 7.49 5.35 6.87
N PHE A 471 8.51 6.14 7.13
CA PHE A 471 9.82 5.66 7.57
C PHE A 471 10.10 6.10 9.00
N THR A 472 10.50 5.14 9.83
CA THR A 472 10.93 5.38 11.20
C THR A 472 12.28 4.70 11.45
N ALA A 473 13.17 5.40 12.17
CA ALA A 473 14.41 4.82 12.64
C ALA A 473 14.18 4.10 13.97
N ALA A 474 14.41 2.79 14.02
CA ALA A 474 14.37 1.99 15.24
C ALA A 474 15.55 2.32 16.17
N TRP A 475 16.67 2.77 15.60
CA TRP A 475 17.86 3.19 16.35
C TRP A 475 18.65 4.24 15.56
N HIS A 476 19.34 5.13 16.25
CA HIS A 476 20.18 6.13 15.63
C HIS A 476 21.37 6.53 16.51
N GLN A 477 22.40 7.13 15.89
CA GLN A 477 23.56 7.69 16.59
C GLN A 477 24.19 8.87 15.81
N PRO A 478 24.50 10.00 16.47
CA PRO A 478 25.25 11.10 15.87
C PRO A 478 26.65 10.69 15.36
N LEU A 479 27.04 11.24 14.20
CA LEU A 479 28.36 11.07 13.58
C LEU A 479 29.22 12.31 13.80
N THR A 480 30.33 12.15 14.53
CA THR A 480 31.19 13.27 14.93
C THR A 480 32.39 13.51 14.00
N ALA A 481 32.55 12.71 12.96
CA ALA A 481 33.61 12.80 11.96
C ALA A 481 33.03 12.45 10.59
N GLU A 482 33.63 12.93 9.51
CA GLU A 482 33.20 12.64 8.13
C GLU A 482 33.39 11.17 7.75
N LYS A 483 34.34 10.48 8.39
CA LYS A 483 34.64 9.07 8.12
C LYS A 483 34.88 8.31 9.41
N GLY A 484 34.37 7.10 9.49
CA GLY A 484 34.56 6.27 10.68
C GLY A 484 33.82 4.95 10.62
N THR A 485 33.70 4.33 11.79
CA THR A 485 32.92 3.12 11.99
C THR A 485 32.03 3.27 13.22
N VAL A 486 30.81 2.73 13.16
CA VAL A 486 29.86 2.69 14.29
C VAL A 486 29.45 1.23 14.51
N THR A 487 29.20 0.85 15.77
CA THR A 487 28.67 -0.48 16.08
C THR A 487 27.23 -0.34 16.58
N ILE A 488 26.31 -0.84 15.79
CA ILE A 488 24.88 -0.96 16.14
C ILE A 488 24.75 -2.11 17.13
N PRO A 489 24.22 -1.88 18.35
CA PRO A 489 24.08 -2.93 19.35
C PRO A 489 23.03 -3.97 18.92
N ALA A 490 23.21 -5.22 19.33
CA ALA A 490 22.26 -6.31 19.02
C ALA A 490 20.83 -6.00 19.46
N GLY A 491 20.66 -5.25 20.56
CA GLY A 491 19.34 -4.85 21.08
C GLY A 491 18.60 -3.80 20.25
N ALA A 492 19.23 -3.23 19.21
CA ALA A 492 18.55 -2.36 18.24
C ALA A 492 17.73 -3.15 17.21
N PHE A 493 17.95 -4.46 17.09
CA PHE A 493 17.26 -5.31 16.12
C PHE A 493 16.11 -6.07 16.80
N HIS A 494 14.88 -5.74 16.44
CA HIS A 494 13.63 -6.35 16.94
C HIS A 494 13.28 -7.68 16.22
N GLY A 495 14.22 -8.64 16.25
CA GLY A 495 14.04 -9.98 15.66
C GLY A 495 14.79 -10.20 14.35
N GLY A 496 14.62 -11.38 13.75
CA GLY A 496 15.12 -11.66 12.40
C GLY A 496 14.24 -10.99 11.34
N GLY A 497 14.86 -10.58 10.23
CA GLY A 497 14.18 -9.84 9.16
C GLY A 497 15.14 -9.01 8.33
N LEU A 498 14.59 -8.14 7.48
CA LEU A 498 15.34 -7.19 6.66
C LEU A 498 15.32 -5.79 7.31
N TYR A 499 16.49 -5.18 7.43
CA TYR A 499 16.69 -3.83 7.94
C TYR A 499 17.49 -3.01 6.95
N GLY A 500 17.42 -1.68 7.07
CA GLY A 500 18.29 -0.77 6.33
C GLY A 500 19.13 0.09 7.26
N ILE A 501 20.36 0.34 6.82
CA ILE A 501 21.30 1.21 7.52
C ILE A 501 21.66 2.35 6.59
N GLY A 502 21.36 3.57 6.99
CA GLY A 502 21.58 4.78 6.20
C GLY A 502 22.13 5.93 7.03
N ILE A 503 22.35 7.07 6.39
CA ILE A 503 22.76 8.31 7.07
C ILE A 503 21.71 9.38 6.80
N ALA A 504 21.14 9.93 7.88
CA ALA A 504 20.46 11.21 7.81
C ALA A 504 21.54 12.30 7.70
N GLN A 505 21.70 12.87 6.52
CA GLN A 505 22.72 13.88 6.22
C GLN A 505 22.42 15.21 6.93
N SER A 506 21.14 15.56 7.08
CA SER A 506 20.69 16.73 7.84
C SER A 506 19.21 16.67 8.24
N GLY A 507 18.84 17.44 9.27
CA GLY A 507 17.44 17.66 9.67
C GLY A 507 16.81 16.57 10.54
N PHE A 508 17.58 15.53 10.91
CA PHE A 508 17.11 14.45 11.78
C PHE A 508 16.62 14.98 13.15
N GLY A 509 15.59 14.35 13.72
CA GLY A 509 14.89 14.85 14.91
C GLY A 509 13.99 16.08 14.69
N GLY A 510 14.06 16.71 13.51
CA GLY A 510 13.17 17.78 13.06
C GLY A 510 11.89 17.26 12.42
N ASN A 511 11.39 17.97 11.40
CA ASN A 511 10.26 17.52 10.60
C ASN A 511 10.71 16.34 9.70
N PRO A 512 10.14 15.13 9.85
CA PRO A 512 10.55 13.93 9.10
C PRO A 512 10.42 14.12 7.58
N LEU A 513 9.47 14.94 7.11
CA LEU A 513 9.31 15.29 5.69
C LEU A 513 10.42 16.19 5.13
N ARG A 514 11.34 16.66 5.98
CA ARG A 514 12.45 17.55 5.62
C ARG A 514 13.82 16.94 5.95
N VAL A 515 13.87 15.68 6.38
CA VAL A 515 15.13 14.99 6.62
C VAL A 515 15.76 14.67 5.27
N ALA A 516 17.01 15.08 5.10
CA ALA A 516 17.80 14.67 3.95
C ALA A 516 18.51 13.37 4.29
N TYR A 517 18.15 12.29 3.62
CA TYR A 517 18.79 10.99 3.75
C TYR A 517 19.73 10.74 2.56
N GLY A 518 20.83 10.02 2.83
CA GLY A 518 21.60 9.35 1.78
C GLY A 518 21.07 7.95 1.46
N GLU A 519 21.80 7.21 0.65
CA GLU A 519 21.49 5.83 0.30
C GLU A 519 21.51 4.89 1.52
N PHE A 520 20.77 3.78 1.43
CA PHE A 520 20.66 2.78 2.49
C PHE A 520 21.28 1.44 2.08
N ALA A 521 22.00 0.81 3.02
CA ALA A 521 22.49 -0.55 2.86
C ALA A 521 21.49 -1.54 3.49
N PRO A 522 20.92 -2.49 2.71
CA PRO A 522 20.06 -3.53 3.25
C PRO A 522 20.89 -4.60 3.96
N VAL A 523 20.46 -4.96 5.17
CA VAL A 523 21.08 -5.99 6.02
C VAL A 523 20.01 -6.96 6.47
N ARG A 524 20.25 -8.26 6.25
CA ARG A 524 19.41 -9.30 6.84
C ARG A 524 19.92 -9.72 8.20
N VAL A 525 19.05 -9.67 9.20
CA VAL A 525 19.24 -10.37 10.48
C VAL A 525 18.70 -11.78 10.31
N ALA A 526 19.59 -12.76 10.19
CA ALA A 526 19.26 -14.15 9.96
C ALA A 526 18.75 -14.84 11.23
N GLY A 527 17.46 -15.16 11.25
CA GLY A 527 16.85 -16.03 12.27
C GLY A 527 16.38 -17.39 11.75
N GLY A 528 16.62 -17.70 10.47
CA GLY A 528 16.23 -18.93 9.79
C GLY A 528 16.34 -18.78 8.28
N THR A 529 16.11 -19.85 7.53
CA THR A 529 15.98 -19.84 6.06
C THR A 529 14.56 -20.12 5.64
N ALA A 530 14.26 -20.02 4.34
CA ALA A 530 12.94 -20.41 3.84
C ALA A 530 12.54 -21.86 4.14
N GLY A 531 13.49 -22.78 4.31
CA GLY A 531 13.19 -24.15 4.72
C GLY A 531 12.81 -24.28 6.20
N ASP A 532 12.99 -23.23 6.99
CA ASP A 532 12.61 -23.15 8.41
C ASP A 532 11.29 -22.38 8.62
N ARG A 533 10.48 -22.22 7.56
CA ARG A 533 9.13 -21.62 7.59
C ARG A 533 8.08 -22.74 7.54
N PRO A 534 7.03 -22.69 8.38
CA PRO A 534 5.82 -23.47 8.14
C PRO A 534 5.09 -22.99 6.88
N ASP A 535 4.22 -23.85 6.35
CA ASP A 535 3.23 -23.43 5.36
C ASP A 535 2.22 -22.46 6.00
N ALA A 536 1.56 -21.63 5.18
CA ALA A 536 0.49 -20.76 5.66
C ALA A 536 -0.63 -21.60 6.28
N PRO A 537 -1.25 -21.15 7.40
CA PRO A 537 -2.42 -21.83 7.92
C PRO A 537 -3.55 -21.79 6.89
N GLN A 538 -4.46 -22.75 6.92
CA GLN A 538 -5.70 -22.67 6.15
C GLN A 538 -6.86 -22.37 7.08
N LEU A 539 -7.82 -21.61 6.56
CA LEU A 539 -8.97 -21.14 7.30
C LEU A 539 -10.24 -21.71 6.68
N ARG A 540 -11.25 -21.92 7.52
CA ARG A 540 -12.60 -22.30 7.10
C ARG A 540 -13.61 -21.49 7.89
N GLY A 541 -14.16 -20.48 7.22
CA GLY A 541 -15.20 -19.59 7.74
C GLY A 541 -16.62 -20.08 7.41
N ALA A 542 -17.54 -19.13 7.27
CA ALA A 542 -18.97 -19.38 7.06
C ALA A 542 -19.28 -20.16 5.76
N GLY A 543 -18.48 -19.96 4.71
CA GLY A 543 -18.62 -20.66 3.43
C GLY A 543 -18.23 -22.15 3.46
N GLY A 544 -17.58 -22.61 4.53
CA GLY A 544 -17.21 -24.02 4.72
C GLY A 544 -16.07 -24.55 3.82
N ALA A 545 -15.60 -23.76 2.86
CA ALA A 545 -14.40 -24.05 2.07
C ALA A 545 -13.13 -23.84 2.91
N THR A 546 -12.11 -24.64 2.66
CA THR A 546 -10.78 -24.47 3.27
C THR A 546 -9.91 -23.72 2.29
N SER A 547 -9.40 -22.56 2.71
CA SER A 547 -8.75 -21.56 1.85
C SER A 547 -7.79 -20.70 2.67
N HIS A 548 -7.00 -19.87 1.99
CA HIS A 548 -6.12 -18.86 2.59
C HIS A 548 -6.84 -17.53 2.86
N THR A 549 -8.06 -17.37 2.38
CA THR A 549 -8.96 -16.28 2.77
C THR A 549 -10.25 -16.88 3.31
N ALA A 550 -10.70 -16.43 4.48
CA ALA A 550 -11.97 -16.85 5.06
C ALA A 550 -12.73 -15.69 5.66
N GLU A 551 -14.05 -15.73 5.50
CA GLU A 551 -14.97 -14.74 6.05
C GLU A 551 -15.80 -15.37 7.18
N VAL A 552 -15.96 -14.63 8.27
CA VAL A 552 -16.90 -14.89 9.34
C VAL A 552 -17.74 -13.65 9.59
N THR A 553 -18.90 -13.81 10.21
CA THR A 553 -19.81 -12.69 10.47
C THR A 553 -20.11 -12.58 11.96
N ARG A 554 -20.59 -11.43 12.44
CA ARG A 554 -21.07 -11.28 13.82
C ARG A 554 -22.10 -12.35 14.21
N GLY A 555 -23.00 -12.72 13.29
CA GLY A 555 -23.99 -13.77 13.50
C GLY A 555 -23.45 -15.22 13.41
N ALA A 556 -22.26 -15.41 12.85
CA ALA A 556 -21.57 -16.70 12.74
C ALA A 556 -20.04 -16.49 12.83
N PRO A 557 -19.52 -16.19 14.04
CA PRO A 557 -18.13 -15.77 14.24
C PRO A 557 -17.14 -16.94 14.31
N GLU A 558 -17.65 -18.18 14.31
CA GLU A 558 -16.82 -19.38 14.39
C GLU A 558 -16.09 -19.67 13.07
N PHE A 559 -14.80 -19.99 13.16
CA PHE A 559 -13.99 -20.50 12.06
C PHE A 559 -13.10 -21.66 12.52
N THR A 560 -12.62 -22.45 11.57
CA THR A 560 -11.60 -23.47 11.81
C THR A 560 -10.26 -23.00 11.24
N LEU A 561 -9.19 -23.20 12.00
CA LEU A 561 -7.81 -22.98 11.58
C LEU A 561 -7.09 -24.34 11.49
N ASP A 562 -6.59 -24.66 10.31
CA ASP A 562 -5.75 -25.81 10.00
C ASP A 562 -4.27 -25.39 9.95
N TYR A 563 -3.38 -26.11 10.65
CA TYR A 563 -1.97 -25.76 10.74
C TYR A 563 -1.04 -26.98 10.77
N ASP A 564 0.18 -26.81 10.28
CA ASP A 564 1.25 -27.80 10.38
C ASP A 564 2.63 -27.13 10.45
N VAL A 565 3.32 -27.31 11.57
CA VAL A 565 4.69 -26.81 11.78
C VAL A 565 5.72 -27.94 11.89
N ARG A 566 5.34 -29.19 11.59
CA ARG A 566 6.21 -30.37 11.79
C ARG A 566 7.47 -30.34 10.92
N ALA A 567 7.41 -29.66 9.77
CA ALA A 567 8.55 -29.50 8.88
C ALA A 567 9.65 -28.60 9.46
N VAL A 568 9.33 -27.74 10.43
CA VAL A 568 10.29 -26.81 11.02
C VAL A 568 11.21 -27.53 12.01
N GLN A 569 12.52 -27.40 11.79
CA GLN A 569 13.51 -28.06 12.62
C GLN A 569 13.44 -27.57 14.07
N GLY A 570 13.24 -28.50 15.00
CA GLY A 570 13.18 -28.19 16.44
C GLY A 570 11.79 -27.85 16.97
N ALA A 571 10.77 -27.81 16.12
CA ALA A 571 9.38 -27.58 16.52
C ALA A 571 8.89 -28.63 17.54
N ARG A 572 8.24 -28.15 18.59
CA ARG A 572 7.61 -28.91 19.69
C ARG A 572 6.20 -28.42 20.02
N GLY A 573 5.83 -27.23 19.55
CA GLY A 573 4.48 -26.70 19.57
C GLY A 573 4.28 -25.71 18.42
N ALA A 574 3.11 -25.10 18.36
CA ALA A 574 2.78 -24.03 17.44
C ALA A 574 2.03 -22.91 18.16
N GLU A 575 2.07 -21.72 17.60
CA GLU A 575 1.31 -20.55 18.06
C GLU A 575 0.71 -19.86 16.83
N VAL A 576 -0.58 -19.51 16.91
CA VAL A 576 -1.22 -18.63 15.91
C VAL A 576 -1.07 -17.18 16.36
N GLU A 577 -0.89 -16.30 15.39
CA GLU A 577 -0.82 -14.85 15.58
C GLU A 577 -1.78 -14.14 14.62
N PHE A 578 -2.51 -13.14 15.13
CA PHE A 578 -3.42 -12.27 14.40
C PHE A 578 -2.86 -10.85 14.40
N SER A 579 -2.73 -10.27 13.20
CA SER A 579 -2.12 -8.95 12.98
C SER A 579 -2.95 -7.79 13.57
N ALA A 580 -2.45 -6.56 13.45
CA ALA A 580 -3.24 -5.36 13.74
C ALA A 580 -4.48 -5.27 12.81
N PRO A 581 -5.60 -4.66 13.25
CA PRO A 581 -6.80 -4.55 12.41
C PRO A 581 -6.52 -3.73 11.15
N ALA A 582 -7.16 -4.11 10.05
CA ALA A 582 -7.07 -3.45 8.76
C ALA A 582 -8.48 -3.23 8.16
N PRO A 583 -8.68 -2.25 7.26
CA PRO A 583 -7.69 -1.44 6.57
C PRO A 583 -7.03 -0.35 7.43
N THR A 584 -5.74 -0.09 7.19
CA THR A 584 -5.02 1.03 7.82
C THR A 584 -5.42 2.37 7.20
N LEU A 585 -5.05 3.48 7.85
CA LEU A 585 -5.19 4.84 7.29
C LEU A 585 -4.43 5.04 5.97
N HIS A 586 -3.53 4.11 5.65
CA HIS A 586 -2.71 4.10 4.45
C HIS A 586 -3.17 3.06 3.43
N GLY A 587 -4.36 2.46 3.62
CA GLY A 587 -4.97 1.52 2.68
C GLY A 587 -4.38 0.11 2.69
N SER A 588 -3.52 -0.24 3.66
CA SER A 588 -2.98 -1.59 3.76
C SER A 588 -4.00 -2.54 4.41
N LEU A 589 -4.16 -3.74 3.85
CA LEU A 589 -4.84 -4.87 4.47
C LEU A 589 -3.86 -5.82 5.17
N ASN A 590 -2.59 -5.82 4.73
CA ASN A 590 -1.52 -6.57 5.38
C ASN A 590 -0.80 -5.69 6.40
N THR A 591 -0.95 -6.04 7.68
CA THR A 591 -0.44 -5.26 8.82
C THR A 591 0.66 -5.98 9.60
N PHE A 592 1.24 -7.05 9.08
CA PHE A 592 2.47 -7.60 9.67
C PHE A 592 3.67 -6.74 9.28
N THR A 593 4.37 -6.18 10.26
CA THR A 593 5.55 -5.32 10.02
C THR A 593 6.83 -6.14 9.88
N ASN A 594 6.83 -7.37 10.38
CA ASN A 594 7.88 -8.36 10.19
C ASN A 594 7.33 -9.63 9.52
N ALA A 595 7.01 -9.57 8.23
CA ALA A 595 6.32 -10.64 7.48
C ALA A 595 6.90 -12.06 7.69
N ASN A 596 8.23 -12.21 7.75
CA ASN A 596 8.89 -13.50 7.99
C ASN A 596 9.71 -13.50 9.30
N GLY A 597 9.20 -12.82 10.31
CA GLY A 597 9.88 -12.63 11.59
C GLY A 597 10.16 -13.91 12.35
N THR A 598 11.06 -13.81 13.33
CA THR A 598 11.43 -14.91 14.23
C THR A 598 10.90 -14.69 15.65
N ALA A 599 9.88 -13.86 15.76
CA ALA A 599 9.20 -13.48 16.99
C ALA A 599 7.77 -13.03 16.61
N LEU A 600 6.93 -12.82 17.62
CA LEU A 600 5.67 -12.11 17.46
C LEU A 600 5.94 -10.71 16.87
N ASP A 601 4.98 -10.23 16.08
CA ASP A 601 5.03 -8.95 15.39
C ASP A 601 4.91 -7.80 16.39
N ASN A 602 6.06 -7.23 16.72
CA ASN A 602 6.21 -6.06 17.57
C ASN A 602 7.60 -5.47 17.35
N ASP A 603 7.68 -4.49 16.47
CA ASP A 603 8.92 -3.77 16.19
C ASP A 603 9.17 -2.58 17.14
N GLY A 604 8.22 -2.31 18.04
CA GLY A 604 8.25 -1.21 19.00
C GLY A 604 7.83 0.15 18.46
N VAL A 605 7.43 0.24 17.19
CA VAL A 605 7.00 1.48 16.52
C VAL A 605 5.57 1.34 16.01
N ASP A 606 5.33 0.33 15.19
CA ASP A 606 4.04 0.08 14.56
C ASP A 606 3.11 -0.66 15.53
N THR A 607 1.80 -0.47 15.38
CA THR A 607 0.81 -1.18 16.20
C THR A 607 1.03 -2.69 16.07
N PRO A 608 1.28 -3.43 17.17
CA PRO A 608 1.63 -4.85 17.12
C PRO A 608 0.42 -5.73 16.81
N SER A 609 0.68 -7.03 16.60
CA SER A 609 -0.37 -8.05 16.53
C SER A 609 -1.30 -8.00 17.75
N VAL A 610 -2.61 -8.06 17.52
CA VAL A 610 -3.62 -7.89 18.59
C VAL A 610 -3.80 -9.13 19.45
N LEU A 611 -3.49 -10.31 18.90
CA LEU A 611 -3.74 -11.57 19.57
C LEU A 611 -2.78 -12.66 19.11
N HIS A 612 -2.36 -13.49 20.05
CA HIS A 612 -1.64 -14.73 19.76
C HIS A 612 -2.07 -15.84 20.72
N ARG A 613 -2.00 -17.10 20.26
CA ARG A 613 -2.45 -18.25 21.05
C ARG A 613 -1.66 -19.52 20.72
N VAL A 614 -1.12 -20.17 21.75
CA VAL A 614 -0.51 -21.50 21.63
C VAL A 614 -1.55 -22.54 21.20
N LEU A 615 -1.21 -23.33 20.19
CA LEU A 615 -2.07 -24.33 19.57
C LEU A 615 -1.80 -25.75 20.14
N PRO A 616 -2.76 -26.68 20.03
CA PRO A 616 -2.61 -28.05 20.52
C PRO A 616 -1.61 -28.91 19.69
N GLY A 617 -0.32 -28.78 19.98
CA GLY A 617 0.74 -29.59 19.36
C GLY A 617 1.39 -28.91 18.15
N THR A 618 2.01 -29.71 17.27
CA THR A 618 2.76 -29.22 16.10
C THR A 618 1.97 -29.26 14.80
N SER A 619 0.74 -29.77 14.82
CA SER A 619 -0.15 -29.82 13.65
C SER A 619 -1.56 -30.18 14.10
N GLY A 620 -2.58 -29.66 13.43
CA GLY A 620 -3.96 -30.05 13.68
C GLY A 620 -4.96 -29.03 13.15
N HIS A 621 -6.19 -29.12 13.64
CA HIS A 621 -7.24 -28.14 13.40
C HIS A 621 -7.79 -27.63 14.73
N VAL A 622 -8.07 -26.33 14.82
CA VAL A 622 -8.66 -25.69 16.00
C VAL A 622 -9.86 -24.89 15.58
N ARG A 623 -10.96 -25.01 16.33
CA ARG A 623 -12.11 -24.12 16.21
C ARG A 623 -11.90 -22.91 17.09
N LEU A 624 -12.08 -21.75 16.49
CA LEU A 624 -11.93 -20.43 17.09
C LEU A 624 -13.19 -19.62 16.81
N ASP A 625 -13.40 -18.57 17.58
CA ASP A 625 -14.54 -17.66 17.46
C ASP A 625 -13.97 -16.23 17.51
N ALA A 626 -14.13 -15.47 16.42
CA ALA A 626 -13.51 -14.16 16.26
C ALA A 626 -13.95 -13.18 17.36
N ALA A 627 -15.24 -13.19 17.72
CA ALA A 627 -15.79 -12.35 18.79
C ALA A 627 -15.28 -12.76 20.17
N ALA A 628 -15.23 -14.07 20.47
CA ALA A 628 -14.72 -14.58 21.74
C ALA A 628 -13.21 -14.37 21.90
N LEU A 629 -12.48 -14.23 20.79
CA LEU A 629 -11.07 -13.84 20.75
C LEU A 629 -10.86 -12.33 20.96
N GLY A 630 -11.93 -11.52 20.94
CA GLY A 630 -11.86 -10.08 21.13
C GLY A 630 -11.41 -9.30 19.89
N LEU A 631 -11.49 -9.91 18.69
CA LEU A 631 -11.27 -9.21 17.43
C LEU A 631 -12.42 -8.23 17.19
N THR A 632 -12.11 -7.02 16.72
CA THR A 632 -13.12 -6.06 16.26
C THR A 632 -13.67 -6.49 14.90
N GLY A 633 -14.98 -6.28 14.69
CA GLY A 633 -15.64 -6.55 13.41
C GLY A 633 -15.48 -5.40 12.42
N SER A 634 -15.94 -5.61 11.18
CA SER A 634 -15.66 -4.75 10.00
C SER A 634 -14.17 -4.61 9.65
N ASP A 635 -13.33 -5.51 10.15
CA ASP A 635 -11.89 -5.50 9.94
C ASP A 635 -11.40 -6.80 9.30
N SER A 636 -10.25 -6.71 8.64
CA SER A 636 -9.47 -7.85 8.16
C SER A 636 -8.24 -8.06 9.04
N TYR A 637 -7.86 -9.33 9.23
CA TYR A 637 -6.71 -9.75 10.02
C TYR A 637 -5.85 -10.72 9.22
N GLY A 638 -4.56 -10.41 9.14
CA GLY A 638 -3.55 -11.40 8.75
C GLY A 638 -3.41 -12.45 9.86
N VAL A 639 -3.37 -13.71 9.46
CA VAL A 639 -3.25 -14.88 10.33
C VAL A 639 -2.03 -15.69 9.89
N ARG A 640 -1.09 -15.89 10.81
CA ARG A 640 0.10 -16.73 10.56
C ARG A 640 0.37 -17.66 11.72
N VAL A 641 1.21 -18.66 11.49
CA VAL A 641 1.65 -19.61 12.53
C VAL A 641 3.15 -19.56 12.74
N LEU A 642 3.54 -19.71 14.00
CA LEU A 642 4.90 -19.76 14.48
C LEU A 642 5.16 -21.16 15.05
N ALA A 643 6.27 -21.78 14.66
CA ALA A 643 6.73 -23.01 15.30
C ALA A 643 7.40 -22.67 16.64
N LEU A 644 7.12 -23.43 17.69
CA LEU A 644 7.71 -23.22 19.02
C LEU A 644 8.69 -24.33 19.39
N ASP A 645 9.82 -23.97 20.00
CA ASP A 645 10.80 -24.90 20.56
C ASP A 645 10.32 -25.49 21.91
N ARG A 646 11.16 -26.35 22.52
CA ARG A 646 10.86 -26.97 23.82
C ARG A 646 10.70 -25.99 24.99
N ASN A 647 11.17 -24.76 24.85
CA ASN A 647 11.12 -23.70 25.85
C ASN A 647 9.98 -22.69 25.55
N GLY A 648 9.18 -22.92 24.52
CA GLY A 648 8.13 -22.00 24.09
C GLY A 648 8.65 -20.77 23.33
N LYS A 649 9.86 -20.82 22.76
CA LYS A 649 10.39 -19.75 21.90
C LYS A 649 10.14 -20.08 20.43
N VAL A 650 9.96 -19.07 19.59
CA VAL A 650 9.86 -19.27 18.14
C VAL A 650 11.10 -20.00 17.60
N ALA A 651 10.88 -21.05 16.82
CA ALA A 651 11.88 -21.81 16.09
C ALA A 651 11.74 -21.53 14.59
N GLY A 652 12.79 -21.01 13.96
CA GLY A 652 12.75 -20.64 12.54
C GLY A 652 12.03 -19.32 12.29
N GLN A 653 11.33 -19.24 11.17
CA GLN A 653 10.63 -18.04 10.69
C GLN A 653 9.11 -18.24 10.73
N ALA A 654 8.37 -17.14 10.78
CA ALA A 654 6.91 -17.16 10.64
C ALA A 654 6.48 -17.73 9.28
N SER A 655 5.33 -18.40 9.25
CA SER A 655 4.69 -18.84 8.01
C SER A 655 4.32 -17.63 7.13
N PRO A 656 4.07 -17.83 5.83
CA PRO A 656 3.23 -16.90 5.09
C PRO A 656 1.85 -16.75 5.76
N LEU A 657 1.15 -15.67 5.44
CA LEU A 657 -0.12 -15.32 6.07
C LEU A 657 -1.31 -15.77 5.22
N SER A 658 -2.41 -15.99 5.91
CA SER A 658 -3.78 -16.10 5.39
C SER A 658 -4.63 -14.97 5.98
N THR A 659 -5.76 -14.63 5.37
CA THR A 659 -6.60 -13.51 5.81
C THR A 659 -7.92 -14.00 6.38
N LEU A 660 -8.24 -13.52 7.58
CA LEU A 660 -9.56 -13.65 8.20
C LEU A 660 -10.27 -12.30 8.11
N VAL A 661 -11.40 -12.27 7.41
CA VAL A 661 -12.31 -11.11 7.41
C VAL A 661 -13.38 -11.36 8.47
N PHE A 662 -13.54 -10.42 9.40
CA PHE A 662 -14.61 -10.46 10.40
C PHE A 662 -15.65 -9.40 10.10
N ASP A 663 -16.68 -9.78 9.34
CA ASP A 663 -17.73 -8.86 8.94
C ASP A 663 -18.77 -8.64 10.05
N ASP A 664 -19.14 -7.39 10.20
CA ASP A 664 -20.25 -6.97 11.05
C ASP A 664 -21.60 -6.94 10.31
N GLY A 665 -21.61 -7.53 9.11
CA GLY A 665 -22.79 -7.71 8.26
C GLY A 665 -22.71 -6.85 7.01
N LEU A 666 -22.59 -7.49 5.85
CA LEU A 666 -22.59 -6.81 4.55
C LEU A 666 -24.03 -6.50 4.08
N PRO A 667 -24.30 -5.26 3.64
CA PRO A 667 -25.53 -4.90 2.97
C PRO A 667 -25.76 -5.74 1.70
N PRO A 668 -27.03 -6.05 1.37
CA PRO A 668 -27.34 -6.84 0.18
C PRO A 668 -26.95 -6.11 -1.10
N GLY A 669 -26.45 -6.87 -2.10
CA GLY A 669 -26.21 -6.36 -3.44
C GLY A 669 -25.04 -5.37 -3.57
N GLY A 670 -24.14 -5.30 -2.58
CA GLY A 670 -23.01 -4.37 -2.59
C GLY A 670 -23.40 -2.92 -2.29
N ALA A 671 -24.53 -2.71 -1.62
CA ALA A 671 -24.95 -1.39 -1.16
C ALA A 671 -24.02 -0.84 -0.05
N THR A 672 -24.01 0.48 0.13
CA THR A 672 -23.28 1.16 1.22
C THR A 672 -24.24 1.78 2.21
N VAL A 673 -23.82 1.98 3.46
CA VAL A 673 -24.64 2.49 4.55
C VAL A 673 -24.69 4.02 4.51
N GLU A 674 -25.89 4.59 4.31
CA GLU A 674 -26.10 6.05 4.32
C GLU A 674 -26.37 6.58 5.73
N GLY A 675 -27.04 5.78 6.56
CA GLY A 675 -27.41 6.12 7.92
C GLY A 675 -28.05 4.94 8.64
N PHE A 676 -28.04 4.94 9.97
CA PHE A 676 -28.65 3.88 10.76
C PHE A 676 -29.21 4.42 12.08
N ALA A 677 -30.08 3.64 12.72
CA ALA A 677 -30.50 3.88 14.10
C ALA A 677 -30.52 2.55 14.87
N ALA A 678 -29.76 2.49 15.96
CA ALA A 678 -29.75 1.37 16.89
C ALA A 678 -30.89 1.52 17.93
N ALA A 679 -32.00 0.82 17.70
CA ALA A 679 -33.22 0.85 18.51
C ALA A 679 -33.73 -0.56 18.87
N GLY A 680 -32.82 -1.47 19.22
CA GLY A 680 -33.15 -2.86 19.55
C GLY A 680 -33.74 -3.62 18.36
N ASP A 681 -34.86 -4.32 18.55
CA ASP A 681 -35.56 -5.08 17.50
C ASP A 681 -36.13 -4.20 16.38
N HIS A 682 -36.19 -2.88 16.59
CA HIS A 682 -36.69 -1.89 15.64
C HIS A 682 -35.57 -1.06 15.01
N SER A 683 -34.32 -1.54 15.10
CA SER A 683 -33.18 -0.89 14.46
C SER A 683 -33.33 -0.93 12.93
N VAL A 684 -32.80 0.10 12.28
CA VAL A 684 -32.93 0.29 10.83
C VAL A 684 -31.64 0.81 10.23
N ALA A 685 -31.47 0.57 8.93
CA ALA A 685 -30.36 1.09 8.13
C ALA A 685 -30.86 1.58 6.78
N ALA A 686 -30.44 2.78 6.39
CA ALA A 686 -30.58 3.32 5.04
C ALA A 686 -29.34 2.92 4.21
N LEU A 687 -29.57 2.55 2.96
CA LEU A 687 -28.59 1.95 2.06
C LEU A 687 -28.61 2.63 0.69
N ALA A 688 -27.45 3.05 0.20
CA ALA A 688 -27.25 3.48 -1.19
C ALA A 688 -27.00 2.25 -2.06
N ARG A 689 -27.80 2.07 -3.11
CA ARG A 689 -27.72 0.94 -4.03
C ARG A 689 -26.76 1.27 -5.19
N PRO A 690 -26.01 0.29 -5.72
CA PRO A 690 -25.08 0.54 -6.83
C PRO A 690 -25.72 1.05 -8.14
N ASP A 691 -27.04 0.92 -8.28
CA ASP A 691 -27.80 1.44 -9.43
C ASP A 691 -28.19 2.92 -9.27
N GLY A 692 -27.76 3.57 -8.18
CA GLY A 692 -27.97 4.99 -7.90
C GLY A 692 -29.20 5.31 -7.03
N GLY A 693 -30.04 4.33 -6.70
CA GLY A 693 -31.18 4.54 -5.80
C GLY A 693 -30.84 4.26 -4.33
N SER A 694 -31.83 4.42 -3.44
CA SER A 694 -31.66 4.19 -2.00
C SER A 694 -32.82 3.41 -1.38
N GLU A 695 -32.57 2.68 -0.29
CA GLU A 695 -33.59 1.92 0.43
C GLU A 695 -33.35 1.92 1.95
N VAL A 696 -34.41 1.74 2.73
CA VAL A 696 -34.36 1.59 4.18
C VAL A 696 -34.80 0.19 4.56
N ARG A 697 -34.02 -0.50 5.38
CA ARG A 697 -34.27 -1.86 5.83
C ARG A 697 -34.28 -1.96 7.35
N HIS A 698 -34.97 -2.98 7.82
CA HIS A 698 -34.72 -3.52 9.17
C HIS A 698 -33.27 -3.93 9.33
N TYR A 699 -32.71 -3.70 10.51
CA TYR A 699 -31.34 -4.07 10.85
C TYR A 699 -31.31 -4.76 12.22
N ALA A 700 -30.61 -5.88 12.34
CA ALA A 700 -30.46 -6.60 13.60
C ALA A 700 -29.10 -6.29 14.21
N THR A 701 -29.03 -5.34 15.15
CA THR A 701 -27.77 -4.90 15.80
C THR A 701 -26.99 -6.02 16.46
N ALA A 702 -27.67 -7.06 16.97
CA ALA A 702 -27.03 -8.22 17.59
C ALA A 702 -26.31 -9.15 16.59
N THR A 703 -26.71 -9.18 15.32
CA THR A 703 -26.19 -10.15 14.32
C THR A 703 -25.60 -9.52 13.07
N GLY A 704 -25.79 -8.21 12.87
CA GLY A 704 -25.38 -7.53 11.63
C GLY A 704 -26.32 -7.77 10.45
N ARG A 705 -27.46 -8.43 10.65
CA ARG A 705 -28.32 -8.88 9.55
C ARG A 705 -29.25 -7.77 9.05
N TYR A 706 -29.25 -7.54 7.74
CA TYR A 706 -30.24 -6.72 7.04
C TYR A 706 -31.51 -7.52 6.74
N GLY A 707 -32.65 -6.98 7.17
CA GLY A 707 -33.97 -7.58 7.05
C GLY A 707 -34.75 -7.10 5.81
N ALA A 708 -36.08 -7.12 5.95
CA ALA A 708 -36.99 -6.66 4.90
C ALA A 708 -36.84 -5.14 4.65
N VAL A 709 -37.15 -4.74 3.42
CA VAL A 709 -37.21 -3.34 3.01
C VAL A 709 -38.47 -2.72 3.59
N ILE A 710 -38.31 -1.60 4.29
CA ILE A 710 -39.38 -0.74 4.80
C ILE A 710 -39.86 0.19 3.69
N THR A 711 -38.91 0.85 3.02
CA THR A 711 -39.16 1.75 1.88
C THR A 711 -37.96 1.83 0.94
N SER A 712 -38.16 2.27 -0.31
CA SER A 712 -37.11 2.43 -1.31
C SER A 712 -37.47 3.49 -2.35
N ASP A 713 -36.47 4.20 -2.86
CA ASP A 713 -36.53 5.02 -4.06
C ASP A 713 -35.52 4.49 -5.09
N ALA A 714 -36.01 4.19 -6.29
CA ALA A 714 -35.19 3.62 -7.35
C ALA A 714 -34.51 4.68 -8.23
N ALA A 715 -34.83 5.96 -8.06
CA ALA A 715 -34.29 7.02 -8.88
C ALA A 715 -32.81 7.28 -8.57
N ASP A 716 -32.00 7.39 -9.62
CA ASP A 716 -30.58 7.75 -9.53
C ASP A 716 -30.42 9.12 -8.85
N GLY A 717 -29.63 9.17 -7.78
CA GLY A 717 -29.41 10.34 -6.94
C GLY A 717 -30.42 10.53 -5.80
N SER A 718 -31.31 9.56 -5.56
CA SER A 718 -32.11 9.51 -4.32
C SER A 718 -31.28 9.03 -3.13
N ALA A 719 -31.59 9.51 -1.93
CA ALA A 719 -30.88 9.14 -0.70
C ALA A 719 -31.81 9.19 0.51
N TYR A 720 -31.64 8.25 1.45
CA TYR A 720 -32.33 8.26 2.74
C TYR A 720 -31.34 8.51 3.86
N GLN A 721 -31.64 9.48 4.73
CA GLN A 721 -30.94 9.65 5.99
C GLN A 721 -31.85 9.24 7.14
N VAL A 722 -31.35 8.34 7.99
CA VAL A 722 -32.02 7.95 9.23
C VAL A 722 -31.78 9.05 10.27
N VAL A 723 -32.85 9.70 10.72
CA VAL A 723 -32.79 10.74 11.77
C VAL A 723 -32.80 10.10 13.16
N GLY A 724 -33.45 8.95 13.29
CA GLY A 724 -33.51 8.18 14.53
C GLY A 724 -34.71 7.23 14.53
N ALA A 725 -34.75 6.33 15.51
CA ALA A 725 -35.83 5.37 15.68
C ALA A 725 -36.26 5.28 17.16
N THR A 726 -37.55 4.98 17.37
CA THR A 726 -38.13 4.62 18.67
C THR A 726 -38.39 3.11 18.70
N ALA A 727 -39.14 2.65 19.71
CA ALA A 727 -39.57 1.26 19.82
C ALA A 727 -40.53 0.80 18.71
N ASP A 728 -41.06 1.67 17.86
CA ASP A 728 -42.00 1.29 16.80
C ASP A 728 -42.05 2.27 15.62
N ARG A 729 -41.25 3.34 15.64
CA ARG A 729 -41.22 4.37 14.60
C ARG A 729 -39.80 4.63 14.13
N VAL A 730 -39.66 4.98 12.86
CA VAL A 730 -38.44 5.59 12.31
C VAL A 730 -38.79 6.92 11.65
N LEU A 731 -37.94 7.93 11.88
CA LEU A 731 -37.97 9.21 11.19
C LEU A 731 -36.86 9.25 10.13
N LEU A 732 -37.24 9.59 8.90
CA LEU A 732 -36.36 9.64 7.74
C LEU A 732 -36.38 11.03 7.09
N ALA A 733 -35.22 11.49 6.65
CA ALA A 733 -35.09 12.57 5.68
C ALA A 733 -34.77 11.94 4.31
N HIS A 734 -35.72 12.01 3.40
CA HIS A 734 -35.64 11.44 2.06
C HIS A 734 -35.32 12.53 1.04
N ARG A 735 -34.12 12.50 0.48
CA ARG A 735 -33.73 13.36 -0.64
C ARG A 735 -34.13 12.68 -1.94
N THR A 736 -35.02 13.31 -2.70
CA THR A 736 -35.46 12.80 -3.99
C THR A 736 -34.45 13.15 -5.08
N ALA A 737 -34.45 12.41 -6.19
CA ALA A 737 -33.58 12.68 -7.34
C ALA A 737 -33.78 14.09 -7.96
N SER A 738 -34.93 14.74 -7.71
CA SER A 738 -35.15 16.13 -8.12
C SER A 738 -34.51 17.17 -7.18
N GLY A 739 -33.83 16.73 -6.13
CA GLY A 739 -33.14 17.57 -5.13
C GLY A 739 -34.02 18.07 -3.99
N GLY A 740 -35.31 17.69 -3.95
CA GLY A 740 -36.21 18.02 -2.83
C GLY A 740 -35.95 17.11 -1.63
N THR A 741 -36.24 17.57 -0.42
CA THR A 741 -36.19 16.72 0.78
C THR A 741 -37.58 16.58 1.39
N ARG A 742 -37.97 15.34 1.66
CA ARG A 742 -39.23 14.95 2.29
C ARG A 742 -38.94 14.32 3.64
N VAL A 743 -39.73 14.68 4.65
CA VAL A 743 -39.69 14.07 5.97
C VAL A 743 -40.71 12.96 6.02
N GLU A 744 -40.28 11.75 6.36
CA GLU A 744 -41.15 10.56 6.38
C GLU A 744 -41.09 9.88 7.74
N THR A 745 -42.25 9.50 8.26
CA THR A 745 -42.36 8.67 9.48
C THR A 745 -42.98 7.34 9.12
N TRP A 746 -42.29 6.25 9.46
CA TRP A 746 -42.72 4.89 9.17
C TRP A 746 -42.92 4.10 10.47
N ASP A 747 -43.93 3.24 10.48
CA ASP A 747 -44.15 2.23 11.51
C ASP A 747 -43.25 1.03 11.20
N THR A 748 -42.28 0.75 12.06
CA THR A 748 -41.31 -0.34 11.86
C THR A 748 -41.89 -1.71 12.24
N SER A 749 -43.07 -1.77 12.87
CA SER A 749 -43.72 -3.05 13.17
C SER A 749 -44.59 -3.54 12.03
N SER A 750 -45.19 -2.61 11.26
CA SER A 750 -46.08 -2.94 10.13
C SER A 750 -45.53 -2.58 8.76
N ASP A 751 -44.36 -1.96 8.68
CA ASP A 751 -43.73 -1.46 7.45
C ASP A 751 -44.64 -0.52 6.66
N THR A 752 -45.38 0.32 7.37
CA THR A 752 -46.34 1.26 6.77
C THR A 752 -45.97 2.70 7.03
N LEU A 753 -46.10 3.54 6.00
CA LEU A 753 -45.95 4.98 6.12
C LEU A 753 -47.05 5.54 7.04
N VAL A 754 -46.64 6.16 8.14
CA VAL A 754 -47.54 6.85 9.08
C VAL A 754 -47.91 8.21 8.52
N GLY A 755 -46.92 8.94 8.02
CA GLY A 755 -47.10 10.25 7.42
C GLY A 755 -45.82 10.77 6.79
N ALA A 756 -45.96 11.67 5.83
CA ALA A 756 -44.83 12.34 5.21
C ALA A 756 -45.22 13.70 4.64
N GLY A 757 -44.25 14.61 4.59
CA GLY A 757 -44.43 15.96 4.06
C GLY A 757 -43.11 16.53 3.53
N ASP A 758 -43.20 17.32 2.48
CA ASP A 758 -42.05 18.05 1.94
C ASP A 758 -41.59 19.11 2.94
N LEU A 759 -40.28 19.40 2.96
CA LEU A 759 -39.78 20.56 3.69
C LEU A 759 -40.41 21.86 3.16
N PRO A 760 -40.48 22.91 3.99
CA PRO A 760 -40.87 24.23 3.53
C PRO A 760 -40.07 24.67 2.29
N SER A 761 -40.71 25.40 1.37
CA SER A 761 -40.03 25.91 0.17
C SER A 761 -38.79 26.72 0.56
N GLY A 762 -37.66 26.46 -0.09
CA GLY A 762 -36.39 27.14 0.21
C GLY A 762 -35.61 26.56 1.39
N ALA A 763 -36.21 25.67 2.19
CA ALA A 763 -35.54 25.05 3.32
C ALA A 763 -34.64 23.88 2.89
N THR A 764 -33.46 23.78 3.49
CA THR A 764 -32.55 22.63 3.37
C THR A 764 -32.40 21.92 4.70
N TYR A 765 -32.43 20.58 4.67
CA TYR A 765 -32.17 19.76 5.85
C TYR A 765 -30.68 19.78 6.22
N VAL A 766 -30.39 19.87 7.53
CA VAL A 766 -29.03 19.91 8.08
C VAL A 766 -28.74 18.65 8.91
N THR A 767 -29.49 18.46 10.01
CA THR A 767 -29.36 17.31 10.93
C THR A 767 -30.67 17.14 11.73
N GLY A 768 -30.80 16.10 12.55
CA GLY A 768 -31.96 15.91 13.42
C GLY A 768 -31.78 14.86 14.50
N ARG A 769 -32.73 14.81 15.44
CA ARG A 769 -32.77 13.84 16.56
C ARG A 769 -34.17 13.35 16.84
N VAL A 770 -34.27 12.15 17.40
CA VAL A 770 -35.51 11.57 17.91
C VAL A 770 -35.53 11.61 19.43
N ASP A 771 -36.60 12.18 19.98
CA ASP A 771 -36.95 12.18 21.39
C ASP A 771 -37.89 11.00 21.67
N SER A 772 -37.30 9.85 21.96
CA SER A 772 -38.05 8.62 22.21
C SER A 772 -38.93 8.71 23.45
N ALA A 773 -38.55 9.50 24.46
CA ALA A 773 -39.32 9.69 25.69
C ALA A 773 -40.64 10.43 25.45
N HIS A 774 -40.68 11.34 24.47
CA HIS A 774 -41.85 12.15 24.14
C HIS A 774 -42.48 11.82 22.78
N ALA A 775 -42.05 10.74 22.12
CA ALA A 775 -42.55 10.28 20.82
C ALA A 775 -42.56 11.36 19.71
N ARG A 776 -41.47 12.12 19.62
CA ARG A 776 -41.32 13.22 18.64
C ARG A 776 -39.92 13.27 18.05
N GLY A 777 -39.78 13.92 16.90
CA GLY A 777 -38.49 14.26 16.28
C GLY A 777 -38.28 15.76 16.18
N ALA A 778 -37.02 16.17 16.02
CA ALA A 778 -36.64 17.54 15.73
C ALA A 778 -35.61 17.55 14.59
N LEU A 779 -35.81 18.42 13.60
CA LEU A 779 -34.94 18.56 12.44
C LEU A 779 -34.44 20.00 12.39
N LEU A 780 -33.13 20.20 12.26
CA LEU A 780 -32.52 21.50 11.99
C LEU A 780 -32.57 21.74 10.49
N LEU A 781 -33.10 22.89 10.11
CA LEU A 781 -33.22 23.35 8.73
C LEU A 781 -32.50 24.68 8.57
N HIS A 782 -32.02 24.96 7.36
CA HIS A 782 -31.74 26.32 6.92
C HIS A 782 -32.88 26.77 6.00
N GLY A 783 -33.70 27.70 6.48
CA GLY A 783 -34.83 28.27 5.76
C GLY A 783 -34.43 29.40 4.80
N ASP A 784 -35.44 30.20 4.41
CA ASP A 784 -35.25 31.35 3.53
C ASP A 784 -34.23 32.35 4.10
N GLY A 785 -33.30 32.80 3.25
CA GLY A 785 -32.22 33.70 3.69
C GLY A 785 -31.20 33.04 4.63
N ASN A 786 -31.18 31.70 4.66
CA ASN A 786 -30.31 30.87 5.51
C ASN A 786 -30.66 30.92 7.00
N ALA A 787 -31.90 31.28 7.39
CA ALA A 787 -32.32 31.32 8.80
C ALA A 787 -32.31 29.92 9.42
N ASP A 788 -31.83 29.79 10.66
CA ASP A 788 -31.87 28.51 11.38
C ASP A 788 -33.28 28.27 11.92
N GLU A 789 -33.85 27.11 11.63
CA GLU A 789 -35.18 26.72 12.08
C GLU A 789 -35.18 25.28 12.61
N VAL A 790 -35.95 25.01 13.67
CA VAL A 790 -36.20 23.64 14.14
C VAL A 790 -37.60 23.22 13.77
N LEU A 791 -37.73 22.13 13.02
CA LEU A 791 -38.99 21.51 12.62
C LEU A 791 -39.34 20.34 13.55
N PRO A 792 -40.34 20.49 14.44
CA PRO A 792 -40.82 19.39 15.25
C PRO A 792 -41.68 18.42 14.43
N VAL A 793 -41.54 17.13 14.67
CA VAL A 793 -42.32 16.07 14.03
C VAL A 793 -42.98 15.21 15.10
N ASP A 794 -44.31 15.09 15.05
CA ASP A 794 -45.04 14.12 15.85
C ASP A 794 -44.88 12.73 15.19
N LEU A 795 -44.19 11.81 15.87
CA LEU A 795 -43.91 10.48 15.33
C LEU A 795 -45.13 9.54 15.37
N ALA A 796 -46.10 9.83 16.25
CA ALA A 796 -47.33 9.04 16.33
C ALA A 796 -48.26 9.36 15.16
N ALA A 797 -48.37 10.64 14.80
CA ALA A 797 -49.21 11.10 13.69
C ALA A 797 -48.45 11.21 12.35
N GLY A 798 -47.12 11.12 12.35
CA GLY A 798 -46.28 11.33 11.17
C GLY A 798 -46.42 12.74 10.58
N LYS A 799 -46.65 13.74 11.44
CA LYS A 799 -46.99 15.11 11.03
C LYS A 799 -45.95 16.11 11.53
N ALA A 800 -45.35 16.85 10.60
CA ALA A 800 -44.53 18.00 10.92
C ALA A 800 -45.39 19.20 11.37
N ALA A 801 -44.96 19.90 12.41
CA ALA A 801 -45.54 21.18 12.85
C ALA A 801 -44.93 22.34 12.06
N ASP A 802 -45.37 23.58 12.33
CA ASP A 802 -44.69 24.75 11.78
C ASP A 802 -43.26 24.86 12.35
N PRO A 803 -42.25 25.23 11.54
CA PRO A 803 -40.89 25.48 12.02
C PRO A 803 -40.85 26.52 13.15
N ILE A 804 -39.92 26.33 14.10
CA ILE A 804 -39.64 27.26 15.19
C ILE A 804 -38.35 28.01 14.82
N PRO A 805 -38.37 29.36 14.73
CA PRO A 805 -37.16 30.14 14.50
C PRO A 805 -36.13 29.86 15.59
N ALA A 806 -34.92 29.48 15.19
CA ALA A 806 -33.86 29.01 16.08
C ALA A 806 -32.73 30.01 16.26
N ASP A 807 -32.69 31.12 15.50
CA ASP A 807 -31.72 32.20 15.65
C ASP A 807 -32.03 33.11 16.87
N PRO A 808 -31.25 33.05 17.96
CA PRO A 808 -31.40 34.00 19.05
C PRO A 808 -30.92 35.40 18.62
N GLY A 809 -31.41 36.44 19.30
CA GLY A 809 -31.01 37.82 18.99
C GLY A 809 -29.48 38.02 19.04
N GLY A 810 -28.90 38.49 17.94
CA GLY A 810 -27.46 38.76 17.81
C GLY A 810 -26.64 37.60 17.23
N VAL A 811 -27.25 36.47 16.90
CA VAL A 811 -26.62 35.36 16.15
C VAL A 811 -26.97 35.51 14.66
N PRO A 812 -25.99 35.43 13.74
CA PRO A 812 -26.27 35.44 12.30
C PRO A 812 -27.04 34.20 11.85
N ALA A 813 -27.96 34.37 10.89
CA ALA A 813 -28.68 33.27 10.26
C ALA A 813 -27.76 32.19 9.67
N GLY A 814 -28.04 30.92 9.96
CA GLY A 814 -27.36 29.74 9.39
C GLY A 814 -26.02 29.49 10.05
N THR A 815 -25.96 29.82 11.33
CA THR A 815 -24.80 29.61 12.19
C THR A 815 -24.75 28.16 12.67
N TYR A 816 -25.89 27.52 12.85
CA TYR A 816 -25.95 26.22 13.51
C TYR A 816 -25.77 25.05 12.54
N GLY A 817 -25.15 23.98 13.02
CA GLY A 817 -24.96 22.75 12.24
C GLY A 817 -24.86 21.50 13.10
N LEU A 818 -25.00 21.66 14.41
CA LEU A 818 -24.99 20.62 15.43
C LEU A 818 -26.30 20.69 16.22
N MET A 819 -26.84 19.55 16.63
CA MET A 819 -28.07 19.38 17.39
C MET A 819 -27.90 18.29 18.47
N ALA A 820 -28.12 18.67 19.72
CA ALA A 820 -28.31 17.73 20.82
C ALA A 820 -29.75 17.78 21.33
N LEU A 821 -30.18 16.69 21.94
CA LEU A 821 -31.48 16.59 22.59
C LEU A 821 -31.30 16.06 24.02
N ASP A 822 -31.84 16.77 25.00
CA ASP A 822 -31.97 16.25 26.35
C ASP A 822 -33.28 15.46 26.46
N GLY A 823 -33.18 14.14 26.56
CA GLY A 823 -34.36 13.26 26.66
C GLY A 823 -35.17 13.44 27.95
N SER A 824 -34.62 14.05 28.99
CA SER A 824 -35.29 14.27 30.27
C SER A 824 -36.20 15.50 30.26
N SER A 825 -35.72 16.62 29.73
CA SER A 825 -36.49 17.86 29.60
C SER A 825 -37.19 18.00 28.25
N GLY A 826 -36.69 17.29 27.24
CA GLY A 826 -37.15 17.40 25.86
C GLY A 826 -36.71 18.70 25.17
N ALA A 827 -35.69 19.39 25.69
CA ALA A 827 -35.11 20.57 25.06
C ALA A 827 -34.16 20.18 23.92
N VAL A 828 -34.16 20.99 22.86
CA VAL A 828 -33.21 20.87 21.74
C VAL A 828 -32.16 21.96 21.87
N PHE A 829 -30.90 21.58 21.74
CA PHE A 829 -29.76 22.51 21.79
C PHE A 829 -29.06 22.54 20.44
N LEU A 830 -28.76 23.75 19.95
CA LEU A 830 -28.09 23.94 18.67
C LEU A 830 -26.70 24.55 18.87
N GLY A 831 -25.73 23.91 18.25
CA GLY A 831 -24.33 24.31 18.25
C GLY A 831 -23.82 24.63 16.84
N LYS A 832 -22.72 25.38 16.77
CA LYS A 832 -22.05 25.67 15.50
C LYS A 832 -21.11 24.53 15.13
N ALA A 833 -21.31 23.95 13.96
CA ALA A 833 -20.34 23.03 13.37
C ALA A 833 -19.13 23.80 12.84
N ALA A 834 -17.93 23.25 13.03
CA ALA A 834 -16.70 23.85 12.52
C ALA A 834 -16.71 23.91 10.98
N GLY A 835 -16.43 25.09 10.42
CA GLY A 835 -16.17 25.25 8.99
C GLY A 835 -14.74 24.77 8.61
N PRO A 836 -14.38 24.83 7.31
CA PRO A 836 -13.09 24.29 6.83
C PRO A 836 -11.83 25.06 7.25
N PHE A 837 -11.91 26.25 7.89
CA PHE A 837 -10.72 27.05 8.26
C PHE A 837 -10.85 27.80 9.60
N ASN A 838 -9.71 28.02 10.27
CA ASN A 838 -9.45 28.86 11.45
C ASN A 838 -10.70 29.44 12.15
N CYS A 839 -11.34 28.63 12.98
CA CYS A 839 -12.44 29.10 13.80
C CYS A 839 -11.88 29.54 15.17
N LEU A 840 -12.17 30.79 15.56
CA LEU A 840 -11.78 31.39 16.83
C LEU A 840 -13.00 32.00 17.50
N GLY A 841 -13.04 31.90 18.84
CA GLY A 841 -14.13 32.46 19.64
C GLY A 841 -15.26 31.46 19.87
N GLY A 842 -16.27 31.92 20.61
CA GLY A 842 -17.44 31.14 20.95
C GLY A 842 -18.69 31.62 20.20
N VAL A 843 -19.71 30.77 20.15
CA VAL A 843 -21.02 31.03 19.57
C VAL A 843 -22.09 30.72 20.62
N THR A 844 -23.10 31.57 20.67
CA THR A 844 -24.25 31.38 21.54
C THR A 844 -24.97 30.08 21.18
N VAL A 845 -25.13 29.17 22.13
CA VAL A 845 -25.95 27.97 21.94
C VAL A 845 -27.42 28.38 21.96
N ALA A 846 -28.22 27.87 21.02
CA ALA A 846 -29.66 28.08 21.05
C ALA A 846 -30.34 26.90 21.76
N ARG A 847 -31.16 27.19 22.76
CA ARG A 847 -32.08 26.24 23.37
C ARG A 847 -33.47 26.46 22.83
N VAL A 848 -34.02 25.45 22.18
CA VAL A 848 -35.35 25.44 21.60
C VAL A 848 -36.26 24.53 22.45
N ASP A 849 -37.29 25.14 23.03
CA ASP A 849 -38.36 24.41 23.70
C ASP A 849 -39.45 24.08 22.67
N LEU A 850 -39.55 22.80 22.31
CA LEU A 850 -40.50 22.35 21.29
C LEU A 850 -41.96 22.45 21.75
N ALA A 851 -42.22 22.43 23.05
CA ALA A 851 -43.58 22.52 23.61
C ALA A 851 -44.04 23.97 23.77
N ALA A 852 -43.18 24.83 24.33
CA ALA A 852 -43.44 26.27 24.43
C ALA A 852 -43.30 26.99 23.08
N ARG A 853 -42.64 26.36 22.10
CA ARG A 853 -42.32 26.91 20.78
C ARG A 853 -41.51 28.21 20.86
N THR A 854 -40.51 28.21 21.75
CA THR A 854 -39.66 29.38 22.02
C THR A 854 -38.20 29.01 21.95
N THR A 855 -37.39 29.98 21.51
CA THR A 855 -35.92 29.86 21.47
C THR A 855 -35.30 30.84 22.45
N THR A 856 -34.33 30.35 23.20
CA THR A 856 -33.56 31.13 24.18
C THR A 856 -32.06 30.93 23.96
N ALA A 857 -31.26 31.95 24.28
CA ALA A 857 -29.82 31.82 24.31
C ALA A 857 -29.40 31.05 25.56
N ASP A 858 -28.53 30.05 25.40
CA ASP A 858 -28.18 29.12 26.47
C ASP A 858 -26.66 28.91 26.59
N GLY A 859 -25.97 29.99 26.91
CA GLY A 859 -24.52 30.01 27.04
C GLY A 859 -23.77 30.07 25.73
N THR A 860 -22.47 29.78 25.81
CA THR A 860 -21.53 29.91 24.70
C THR A 860 -20.75 28.62 24.54
N ALA A 861 -20.86 28.00 23.37
CA ALA A 861 -20.04 26.87 22.95
C ALA A 861 -18.90 27.37 22.05
N SER A 862 -17.96 26.51 21.72
CA SER A 862 -16.92 26.83 20.74
C SER A 862 -17.53 27.10 19.37
N GLY A 863 -16.98 28.07 18.63
CA GLY A 863 -17.28 28.23 17.20
C GLY A 863 -16.69 27.11 16.33
N CYS A 864 -15.97 26.16 16.93
CA CYS A 864 -15.27 25.05 16.28
C CYS A 864 -15.84 23.69 16.71
N GLY A 865 -17.16 23.57 16.82
CA GLY A 865 -17.81 22.36 17.25
C GLY A 865 -17.61 21.19 16.28
N HIS A 866 -17.34 20.03 16.84
CA HIS A 866 -17.21 18.72 16.18
C HIS A 866 -18.16 17.69 16.78
N GLY A 867 -19.08 18.11 17.64
CA GLY A 867 -20.14 17.28 18.19
C GLY A 867 -20.76 17.93 19.41
N LEU A 868 -22.06 17.72 19.60
CA LEU A 868 -22.81 18.22 20.75
C LEU A 868 -23.61 17.07 21.36
N GLY A 869 -23.56 16.90 22.69
CA GLY A 869 -24.29 15.81 23.36
C GLY A 869 -24.74 16.17 24.78
N SER A 870 -25.98 15.82 25.14
CA SER A 870 -26.51 16.00 26.49
C SER A 870 -26.32 14.73 27.33
N ASP A 871 -26.09 14.88 28.63
CA ASP A 871 -26.08 13.75 29.57
C ASP A 871 -27.45 13.40 30.17
N GLY A 872 -28.52 14.10 29.77
CA GLY A 872 -29.86 13.90 30.29
C GLY A 872 -30.01 14.23 31.79
N ALA A 873 -29.04 14.93 32.36
CA ALA A 873 -28.98 15.30 33.78
C ALA A 873 -28.65 16.79 33.95
N GLY A 874 -28.93 17.61 32.93
CA GLY A 874 -28.73 19.06 32.95
C GLY A 874 -27.35 19.54 32.50
N THR A 875 -26.52 18.69 31.89
CA THR A 875 -25.23 19.10 31.32
C THR A 875 -25.11 18.75 29.83
N LEU A 876 -24.83 19.77 29.04
CA LEU A 876 -24.51 19.68 27.62
C LEU A 876 -22.99 19.69 27.43
N TYR A 877 -22.47 18.83 26.56
CA TYR A 877 -21.06 18.71 26.25
C TYR A 877 -20.80 19.14 24.81
N ASP A 878 -19.94 20.15 24.65
CA ASP A 878 -19.43 20.64 23.36
C ASP A 878 -18.04 20.05 23.11
N LEU A 879 -17.92 19.22 22.08
CA LEU A 879 -16.64 18.74 21.57
C LEU A 879 -16.14 19.72 20.52
N SER A 880 -14.95 20.28 20.69
CA SER A 880 -14.42 21.28 19.77
C SER A 880 -12.92 21.20 19.56
N ALA A 881 -12.44 21.89 18.52
CA ALA A 881 -11.02 21.97 18.18
C ALA A 881 -10.66 23.37 17.69
N THR A 882 -10.06 24.18 18.56
CA THR A 882 -9.71 25.57 18.24
C THR A 882 -8.27 25.69 17.75
N VAL A 883 -8.04 26.54 16.74
CA VAL A 883 -6.69 26.87 16.29
C VAL A 883 -6.61 28.25 15.66
N ILE A 884 -5.53 28.97 15.95
CA ILE A 884 -5.26 30.33 15.43
C ILE A 884 -4.69 30.33 13.99
N SER A 885 -4.30 29.17 13.48
CA SER A 885 -3.65 29.02 12.18
C SER A 885 -3.80 27.60 11.66
N VAL A 886 -4.00 27.46 10.34
CA VAL A 886 -3.99 26.18 9.63
C VAL A 886 -2.64 25.45 9.71
N ASN A 887 -1.58 26.16 10.10
CA ASN A 887 -0.24 25.59 10.28
C ASN A 887 -0.04 24.91 11.64
N ILE A 888 -0.99 25.04 12.56
CA ILE A 888 -0.93 24.45 13.90
C ILE A 888 -1.95 23.31 13.95
N VAL A 889 -1.58 22.17 14.53
CA VAL A 889 -2.54 21.08 14.76
C VAL A 889 -3.43 21.48 15.95
N PRO A 890 -4.77 21.47 15.82
CA PRO A 890 -5.64 21.82 16.94
C PRO A 890 -5.58 20.75 18.04
N SER A 891 -6.06 21.10 19.23
CA SER A 891 -6.35 20.12 20.30
C SER A 891 -7.85 19.90 20.39
N GLY A 892 -8.27 18.63 20.49
CA GLY A 892 -9.64 18.27 20.80
C GLY A 892 -9.94 18.57 22.27
N VAL A 893 -11.07 19.22 22.52
CA VAL A 893 -11.49 19.72 23.83
C VAL A 893 -12.96 19.38 24.04
N ILE A 894 -13.30 18.90 25.24
CA ILE A 894 -14.70 18.79 25.69
C ILE A 894 -14.97 19.89 26.72
N SER A 895 -16.05 20.64 26.51
CA SER A 895 -16.49 21.71 27.40
C SER A 895 -17.90 21.43 27.92
N PRO A 896 -18.11 21.35 29.24
CA PRO A 896 -19.44 21.17 29.81
C PRO A 896 -20.17 22.53 29.96
N ILE A 897 -21.45 22.55 29.64
CA ILE A 897 -22.36 23.69 29.70
C ILE A 897 -23.56 23.27 30.56
N ASP A 898 -23.88 24.06 31.58
CA ASP A 898 -25.04 23.86 32.44
C ASP A 898 -26.30 24.23 31.65
N GLU A 899 -27.18 23.27 31.40
CA GLU A 899 -28.40 23.45 30.59
C GLU A 899 -29.45 24.34 31.27
N ALA A 900 -29.37 24.57 32.58
CA ALA A 900 -30.31 25.41 33.31
C ALA A 900 -29.82 26.86 33.42
N ALA A 901 -28.51 27.04 33.63
CA ALA A 901 -27.89 28.34 33.79
C ALA A 901 -27.40 28.94 32.46
N GLY A 902 -27.21 28.13 31.42
CA GLY A 902 -26.60 28.56 30.16
C GLY A 902 -25.19 29.11 30.38
N THR A 903 -24.43 28.48 31.27
CA THR A 903 -23.06 28.92 31.59
C THR A 903 -22.14 27.71 31.64
N ALA A 904 -20.83 27.93 31.51
CA ALA A 904 -19.86 26.85 31.65
C ALA A 904 -20.05 26.16 33.01
N ALA A 905 -20.37 24.87 32.99
CA ALA A 905 -20.58 24.06 34.20
C ALA A 905 -19.26 23.64 34.86
N GLY A 906 -18.13 23.89 34.18
CA GLY A 906 -16.78 23.52 34.60
C GLY A 906 -15.71 24.03 33.63
N GLY A 907 -14.47 23.62 33.86
CA GLY A 907 -13.36 23.93 32.96
C GLY A 907 -13.41 23.07 31.70
N ALA A 908 -13.03 23.65 30.56
CA ALA A 908 -12.82 22.88 29.33
C ALA A 908 -11.66 21.89 29.53
N THR A 909 -11.85 20.65 29.10
CA THR A 909 -10.88 19.57 29.23
C THR A 909 -10.25 19.27 27.88
N ALA A 910 -8.93 19.47 27.77
CA ALA A 910 -8.18 19.03 26.60
C ALA A 910 -8.03 17.50 26.63
N LEU A 911 -8.43 16.84 25.55
CA LEU A 911 -8.34 15.39 25.41
C LEU A 911 -6.98 15.00 24.82
N ARG A 912 -6.68 15.48 23.61
CA ARG A 912 -5.40 15.29 22.93
C ARG A 912 -5.21 16.27 21.77
N VAL A 913 -3.97 16.37 21.31
CA VAL A 913 -3.65 17.02 20.03
C VAL A 913 -4.20 16.16 18.89
N GLY A 914 -4.88 16.80 17.94
CA GLY A 914 -5.61 16.17 16.85
C GLY A 914 -7.04 16.67 16.75
N LYS A 915 -7.54 16.76 15.51
CA LYS A 915 -8.93 17.16 15.23
C LYS A 915 -9.86 15.97 15.54
N PRO A 916 -10.84 16.11 16.44
CA PRO A 916 -11.87 15.09 16.65
C PRO A 916 -12.91 15.12 15.52
N ALA A 917 -13.62 14.02 15.34
CA ALA A 917 -14.58 13.85 14.24
C ALA A 917 -16.05 13.82 14.72
N GLY A 918 -16.33 13.25 15.89
CA GLY A 918 -17.68 13.13 16.43
C GLY A 918 -17.71 12.85 17.92
N LEU A 919 -18.88 13.05 18.53
CA LEU A 919 -19.14 12.84 19.96
C LEU A 919 -20.40 11.98 20.16
N ALA A 920 -20.35 11.06 21.11
CA ALA A 920 -21.53 10.47 21.71
C ALA A 920 -21.41 10.47 23.24
N VAL A 921 -22.54 10.65 23.95
CA VAL A 921 -22.58 10.77 25.42
C VAL A 921 -23.44 9.67 26.02
N ASP A 922 -22.87 8.93 26.96
CA ASP A 922 -23.56 8.03 27.88
C ASP A 922 -23.76 8.75 29.22
N GLY A 923 -24.90 9.43 29.32
CA GLY A 923 -25.24 10.23 30.50
C GLY A 923 -25.52 9.42 31.77
N VAL A 924 -25.91 8.15 31.64
CA VAL A 924 -26.17 7.23 32.76
C VAL A 924 -24.88 6.96 33.53
N HIS A 925 -23.78 6.82 32.79
CA HIS A 925 -22.50 6.43 33.37
C HIS A 925 -21.45 7.54 33.34
N LYS A 926 -21.81 8.73 32.86
CA LYS A 926 -20.93 9.89 32.74
C LYS A 926 -19.71 9.59 31.86
N ILE A 927 -19.95 8.97 30.71
CA ILE A 927 -18.92 8.65 29.72
C ILE A 927 -19.21 9.39 28.42
N ALA A 928 -18.14 9.87 27.75
CA ALA A 928 -18.20 10.27 26.35
C ALA A 928 -17.34 9.34 25.49
N VAL A 929 -17.81 9.08 24.28
CA VAL A 929 -17.04 8.42 23.22
C VAL A 929 -16.74 9.45 22.15
N VAL A 930 -15.45 9.69 21.92
CA VAL A 930 -14.96 10.69 20.96
C VAL A 930 -14.21 10.00 19.83
N SER A 931 -14.64 10.22 18.60
CA SER A 931 -13.97 9.63 17.43
C SER A 931 -12.87 10.54 16.89
N TYR A 932 -11.82 9.92 16.37
CA TYR A 932 -10.70 10.58 15.71
C TYR A 932 -10.32 9.79 14.46
N ALA A 933 -10.16 10.50 13.35
CA ALA A 933 -9.76 9.88 12.09
C ALA A 933 -8.33 9.31 12.09
N ALA A 934 -7.50 9.62 13.08
CA ALA A 934 -6.16 9.07 13.20
C ALA A 934 -5.67 9.04 14.66
N PRO A 935 -4.64 8.25 15.00
CA PRO A 935 -4.02 8.23 16.33
C PRO A 935 -3.45 9.58 16.76
N GLY A 936 -2.97 9.64 18.00
CA GLY A 936 -2.12 10.76 18.45
C GLY A 936 -0.79 10.76 17.68
N GLY A 937 -0.18 11.93 17.52
CA GLY A 937 1.10 12.04 16.82
C GLY A 937 1.86 13.31 17.20
N THR A 938 2.98 13.54 16.52
CA THR A 938 3.83 14.72 16.74
C THR A 938 3.40 15.87 15.81
N PRO A 939 2.98 17.03 16.32
CA PRO A 939 2.60 18.15 15.47
C PRO A 939 3.83 18.86 14.91
N TYR A 940 3.85 19.08 13.60
CA TYR A 940 4.86 19.90 12.93
C TYR A 940 4.22 21.13 12.30
N PHE A 941 4.81 22.30 12.58
CA PHE A 941 4.30 23.56 12.06
C PHE A 941 4.29 23.54 10.51
N GLY A 942 3.11 23.76 9.93
CA GLY A 942 2.89 23.76 8.48
C GLY A 942 2.92 22.39 7.80
N ALA A 943 3.01 21.29 8.55
CA ALA A 943 3.02 19.91 8.03
C ALA A 943 1.99 18.98 8.69
N GLY A 944 1.23 19.48 9.67
CA GLY A 944 0.17 18.70 10.31
C GLY A 944 0.69 17.75 11.39
N LEU A 945 -0.04 16.66 11.60
CA LEU A 945 0.28 15.64 12.61
C LEU A 945 1.07 14.51 11.93
N TRP A 946 2.27 14.21 12.45
CA TRP A 946 3.06 13.06 12.03
C TRP A 946 2.74 11.84 12.89
N ILE A 947 2.39 10.73 12.24
CA ILE A 947 2.02 9.46 12.88
C ILE A 947 2.96 8.41 12.28
N PRO A 948 3.96 7.93 13.03
CA PRO A 948 4.99 7.02 12.52
C PRO A 948 4.52 5.56 12.37
N ASP A 949 3.27 5.25 12.75
CA ASP A 949 2.69 3.90 12.79
C ASP A 949 2.05 3.53 11.44
N ASN A 950 2.67 2.58 10.72
CA ASN A 950 2.21 2.02 9.45
C ASN A 950 0.87 1.27 9.56
N ASN A 951 0.58 0.74 10.76
CA ASN A 951 -0.63 0.00 11.09
C ASN A 951 -1.72 0.89 11.71
N ALA A 952 -1.52 2.21 11.70
CA ALA A 952 -2.46 3.16 12.28
C ALA A 952 -3.86 3.00 11.66
N THR A 953 -4.87 3.00 12.52
CA THR A 953 -6.29 3.09 12.18
C THR A 953 -6.91 4.28 12.91
N GLY A 954 -8.12 4.67 12.54
CA GLY A 954 -8.90 5.62 13.33
C GLY A 954 -9.17 5.07 14.74
N GLN A 955 -9.48 5.99 15.66
CA GLN A 955 -9.60 5.65 17.09
C GLN A 955 -10.86 6.22 17.73
N LEU A 956 -11.40 5.49 18.70
CA LEU A 956 -12.41 5.99 19.64
C LEU A 956 -11.77 6.18 21.01
N SER A 957 -11.94 7.35 21.61
CA SER A 957 -11.52 7.63 23.00
C SER A 957 -12.73 7.57 23.92
N VAL A 958 -12.66 6.70 24.92
CA VAL A 958 -13.65 6.61 26.00
C VAL A 958 -13.19 7.53 27.12
N VAL A 959 -13.98 8.54 27.44
CA VAL A 959 -13.63 9.64 28.35
C VAL A 959 -14.58 9.64 29.54
N ASP A 960 -14.04 9.69 30.76
CA ASP A 960 -14.83 9.96 31.96
C ASP A 960 -15.15 11.45 32.02
N LEU A 961 -16.44 11.78 31.91
CA LEU A 961 -16.93 13.16 31.93
C LEU A 961 -16.78 13.84 33.29
N THR A 962 -16.61 13.08 34.36
CA THR A 962 -16.43 13.61 35.72
C THR A 962 -15.02 14.14 35.92
N THR A 963 -14.02 13.41 35.42
CA THR A 963 -12.60 13.71 35.62
C THR A 963 -11.94 14.33 34.40
N GLY A 964 -12.55 14.19 33.22
CA GLY A 964 -11.97 14.57 31.94
C GLY A 964 -10.88 13.61 31.44
N THR A 965 -10.68 12.48 32.12
CA THR A 965 -9.62 11.52 31.77
C THR A 965 -10.06 10.56 30.67
N VAL A 966 -9.15 10.25 29.75
CA VAL A 966 -9.35 9.16 28.79
C VAL A 966 -9.17 7.84 29.52
N LEU A 967 -10.25 7.08 29.66
CA LEU A 967 -10.28 5.76 30.30
C LEU A 967 -9.66 4.68 29.40
N LYS A 968 -9.97 4.74 28.10
CA LYS A 968 -9.51 3.76 27.11
C LYS A 968 -9.48 4.38 25.72
N THR A 969 -8.57 3.90 24.88
CA THR A 969 -8.58 4.17 23.43
C THR A 969 -8.80 2.84 22.70
N LEU A 970 -9.74 2.83 21.77
CA LEU A 970 -10.06 1.72 20.89
C LEU A 970 -9.49 2.05 19.50
N ALA A 971 -8.86 1.07 18.85
CA ALA A 971 -8.36 1.15 17.47
C ALA A 971 -9.16 0.19 16.57
N GLY A 972 -8.90 0.22 15.26
CA GLY A 972 -9.63 -0.58 14.27
C GLY A 972 -10.87 0.13 13.71
N PHE A 973 -10.83 1.45 13.56
CA PHE A 973 -11.97 2.21 13.04
C PHE A 973 -11.60 2.98 11.78
N ALA A 974 -12.52 3.07 10.84
CA ALA A 974 -12.43 3.96 9.69
C ALA A 974 -13.43 5.09 9.87
N ILE A 975 -12.95 6.25 10.32
CA ILE A 975 -13.82 7.41 10.56
C ILE A 975 -14.03 8.17 9.24
N GLY A 976 -15.14 7.86 8.57
CA GLY A 976 -15.54 8.41 7.28
C GLY A 976 -16.20 9.80 7.34
N GLY A 977 -16.83 10.20 6.22
CA GLY A 977 -17.55 11.46 6.06
C GLY A 977 -19.07 11.37 6.20
N HIS A 978 -19.63 10.16 6.24
CA HIS A 978 -21.07 9.91 6.42
C HIS A 978 -21.45 9.93 7.90
N GLY A 979 -22.67 10.39 8.20
CA GLY A 979 -23.12 10.64 9.58
C GLY A 979 -22.68 11.97 10.20
N GLY A 980 -22.00 12.87 9.45
CA GLY A 980 -21.59 14.18 9.94
C GLY A 980 -20.79 14.14 11.26
N ALA A 981 -20.69 15.27 11.97
CA ALA A 981 -20.20 15.30 13.36
C ALA A 981 -21.20 14.71 14.37
N GLU A 982 -22.39 14.35 13.89
CA GLU A 982 -23.66 14.29 14.59
C GLU A 982 -24.38 13.05 14.06
N ASP A 983 -24.29 11.94 14.80
CA ASP A 983 -24.71 10.57 14.41
C ASP A 983 -23.60 9.65 13.86
N ALA A 984 -22.34 10.10 13.88
CA ALA A 984 -21.19 9.24 13.59
C ALA A 984 -21.05 8.05 14.56
N VAL A 985 -21.50 8.22 15.81
CA VAL A 985 -21.44 7.19 16.86
C VAL A 985 -22.76 7.14 17.62
N GLN A 986 -23.32 5.94 17.80
CA GLN A 986 -24.51 5.71 18.63
C GLN A 986 -24.16 4.76 19.77
N LEU A 987 -24.71 5.01 20.96
CA LEU A 987 -24.41 4.26 22.18
C LEU A 987 -25.70 3.69 22.78
N ASP A 988 -25.61 2.46 23.29
CA ASP A 988 -26.59 1.87 24.19
C ASP A 988 -25.98 1.74 25.60
N PRO A 989 -26.34 2.67 26.51
CA PRO A 989 -25.89 2.64 27.90
C PRO A 989 -26.25 1.35 28.63
N ALA A 990 -27.36 0.68 28.30
CA ALA A 990 -27.81 -0.50 29.03
C ALA A 990 -26.86 -1.70 28.84
N THR A 991 -26.25 -1.80 27.67
CA THR A 991 -25.36 -2.91 27.31
C THR A 991 -23.88 -2.51 27.20
N ARG A 992 -23.56 -1.20 27.24
CA ARG A 992 -22.22 -0.65 26.95
C ARG A 992 -21.72 -1.00 25.55
N THR A 993 -22.66 -0.99 24.62
CA THR A 993 -22.42 -1.29 23.21
C THR A 993 -22.55 0.00 22.40
N GLY A 994 -21.63 0.23 21.49
CA GLY A 994 -21.71 1.33 20.53
C GLY A 994 -21.69 0.83 19.10
N TRP A 995 -22.14 1.68 18.19
CA TRP A 995 -22.13 1.45 16.74
C TRP A 995 -21.60 2.67 16.02
N THR A 996 -20.84 2.43 14.95
CA THR A 996 -20.26 3.42 14.05
C THR A 996 -20.24 2.87 12.62
N TYR A 997 -19.86 3.68 11.65
CA TYR A 997 -19.60 3.23 10.29
C TYR A 997 -18.30 2.44 10.23
N GLY A 998 -18.33 1.30 9.53
CA GLY A 998 -17.13 0.53 9.18
C GLY A 998 -16.41 1.12 7.96
N PRO A 999 -15.30 0.50 7.52
CA PRO A 999 -14.53 0.95 6.36
C PRO A 999 -15.36 1.13 5.09
N ASN A 1000 -15.15 2.26 4.39
CA ASN A 1000 -15.86 2.65 3.17
C ASN A 1000 -17.40 2.69 3.32
N ASP A 1001 -17.89 2.87 4.55
CA ASP A 1001 -19.32 2.82 4.89
C ASP A 1001 -19.99 1.50 4.45
N ALA A 1002 -19.20 0.44 4.29
CA ALA A 1002 -19.68 -0.83 3.78
C ALA A 1002 -20.50 -1.61 4.82
N GLN A 1003 -20.39 -1.28 6.11
CA GLN A 1003 -21.00 -2.00 7.21
C GLN A 1003 -21.26 -1.08 8.42
N ILE A 1004 -22.09 -1.53 9.36
CA ILE A 1004 -22.27 -0.88 10.68
C ILE A 1004 -21.42 -1.63 11.71
N GLN A 1005 -20.28 -1.04 12.05
CA GLN A 1005 -19.30 -1.60 12.98
C GLN A 1005 -19.77 -1.45 14.43
N GLN A 1006 -19.68 -2.53 15.21
CA GLN A 1006 -20.03 -2.55 16.63
C GLN A 1006 -18.76 -2.54 17.50
N PHE A 1007 -18.84 -1.88 18.65
CA PHE A 1007 -17.78 -1.87 19.65
C PHE A 1007 -18.32 -1.88 21.07
N SER A 1008 -17.47 -2.18 22.04
CA SER A 1008 -17.77 -2.05 23.47
C SER A 1008 -16.90 -0.96 24.09
N TYR A 1009 -17.48 -0.14 24.97
CA TYR A 1009 -16.83 1.05 25.52
C TYR A 1009 -16.79 1.10 27.04
#